data_AF-A0AA36DSB6-F1
#
_entry.id   AF-A0AA36DSB6-F1
#
_cell.length_a   1.000
_cell.length_b   1.000
_cell.length_c   1.000
_cell.angle_alpha   90.00
_cell.angle_beta   90.00
_cell.angle_gamma   90.00
#
_symmetry.space_group_name_H-M   'P 1'
#
loop_
_entity.id
_entity.type
_entity.pdbx_description
1 polymer ?
#
loop_
_entity_poly.entity_id
_entity_poly.type
_entity_poly.pdbx_seq_one_letter_code
_entity_poly.pdbx_strand_id
1 'polypeptide(L)'
;MKTIIFSLVFFGGVLYASSFSQNEKEELKEFQEEIKKELRANVTKLIGELNTALDKHIAIADDKSKSLVQKVKDLLELRKENPKAFNVLWSMFERFIPPKLFHKRYENLNETEKAEIDEKKKEVRAKIRKLIGEMSAVLDKRTAIHDDKSKTPKEKLKALLELRKENPNAIDILHIAFMQFLPRNRLFRMGRKPSKQLNEADKARREEMIKEARANVTKLFSKLNAAMDKLIAIVDDKSKTFKEKEKAIWELREQNPKEKVSDMIKEVRPNVTKLIGELSAVLAKGIAILDDNSTTLKEKVKALWELRKENTKAELEKAIEEINKEVRENVTKLIDKLNEAMEKQIAIVDDRSKSIAEKHKALWELRKQNPKARWEEIKKEARANVTKLIGELNGMFDQTIAILDDKSKTQREKLKALCALRKEDPKAYNVLRTVFEQFIPKRMPFLHSGPLGGRRESTWVGLRPRPRILRPCRWHFSKKHEDLTEAKKKARRDKMRKEARANVAKIIGELNEALDKQIAIFDDKSKTFEEKMKAFAELRKKSPKVYHVLRLIFKQTAPKQPFEKHESLSETEKAEIEKVRDEIKKEVRAKVIKIIGQLNAALSKTTAILDDKSKTAKEKLEALWALRKENPEVYDVLGIIFEESVPRFGLWRRRL
;
A
#
# COMPACT_ATOMS: atom_id res chain seq x y z
N MET A 1 -26.99 7.42 19.13
CA MET A 1 -28.12 8.21 18.61
C MET A 1 -27.64 9.50 17.93
N LYS A 2 -26.89 10.39 18.60
CA LYS A 2 -26.32 11.63 18.01
C LYS A 2 -25.59 11.42 16.66
N THR A 3 -24.84 10.33 16.48
CA THR A 3 -24.11 10.01 15.23
C THR A 3 -25.01 9.58 14.06
N ILE A 4 -26.16 8.97 14.35
CA ILE A 4 -27.16 8.55 13.34
C ILE A 4 -27.96 9.78 12.89
N ILE A 5 -28.31 10.65 13.84
CA ILE A 5 -28.98 11.93 13.58
C ILE A 5 -28.06 12.86 12.76
N PHE A 6 -26.77 12.93 13.08
CA PHE A 6 -25.78 13.68 12.29
C PHE A 6 -25.72 13.25 10.81
N SER A 7 -25.84 11.95 10.53
CA SER A 7 -25.81 11.42 9.15
C SER A 7 -27.10 11.70 8.37
N LEU A 8 -28.25 11.70 9.06
CA LEU A 8 -29.56 12.01 8.47
C LEU A 8 -29.74 13.51 8.19
N VAL A 9 -29.27 14.38 9.09
CA VAL A 9 -29.40 15.84 8.98
C VAL A 9 -28.49 16.40 7.88
N PHE A 10 -27.28 15.88 7.72
CA PHE A 10 -26.31 16.42 6.76
C PHE A 10 -26.52 15.96 5.31
N PHE A 11 -27.20 14.81 5.09
CA PHE A 11 -27.34 14.21 3.74
C PHE A 11 -28.79 13.93 3.31
N GLY A 12 -29.79 13.99 4.20
CA GLY A 12 -31.19 13.67 3.88
C GLY A 12 -32.22 14.78 4.19
N GLY A 13 -31.78 15.93 4.71
CA GLY A 13 -32.66 16.88 5.41
C GLY A 13 -33.67 17.70 4.57
N VAL A 14 -33.59 17.68 3.23
CA VAL A 14 -34.48 18.54 2.42
C VAL A 14 -35.87 17.92 2.19
N LEU A 15 -35.98 16.58 2.21
CA LEU A 15 -37.24 15.91 1.83
C LEU A 15 -38.18 15.58 3.00
N TYR A 16 -37.74 15.68 4.26
CA TYR A 16 -38.57 15.36 5.44
C TYR A 16 -38.90 16.56 6.34
N ALA A 17 -38.34 17.74 6.05
CA ALA A 17 -38.48 18.94 6.89
C ALA A 17 -39.92 19.49 6.95
N SER A 18 -40.78 19.18 5.96
CA SER A 18 -42.18 19.63 5.92
C SER A 18 -43.06 19.00 6.99
N SER A 19 -42.70 17.80 7.49
CA SER A 19 -43.50 17.03 8.45
C SER A 19 -43.24 17.33 9.93
N PHE A 20 -42.23 18.16 10.24
CA PHE A 20 -41.92 18.54 11.63
C PHE A 20 -42.79 19.71 12.10
N SER A 21 -43.24 19.63 13.35
CA SER A 21 -43.89 20.75 14.06
C SER A 21 -42.93 21.96 14.18
N GLN A 22 -43.47 23.16 14.41
CA GLN A 22 -42.63 24.36 14.58
C GLN A 22 -41.63 24.20 15.74
N ASN A 23 -42.03 23.60 16.86
CA ASN A 23 -41.14 23.33 17.98
C ASN A 23 -40.00 22.37 17.61
N GLU A 24 -40.28 21.27 16.88
CA GLU A 24 -39.24 20.36 16.41
C GLU A 24 -38.28 21.01 15.41
N LYS A 25 -38.76 21.97 14.61
CA LYS A 25 -37.92 22.77 13.71
C LYS A 25 -37.00 23.72 14.49
N GLU A 26 -37.47 24.29 15.60
CA GLU A 26 -36.64 25.14 16.48
C GLU A 26 -35.61 24.31 17.25
N GLU A 27 -36.00 23.17 17.83
CA GLU A 27 -35.07 22.24 18.49
C GLU A 27 -34.01 21.72 17.51
N LEU A 28 -34.39 21.41 16.27
CA LEU A 28 -33.46 21.00 15.23
C LEU A 28 -32.49 22.13 14.84
N LYS A 29 -32.95 23.39 14.80
CA LYS A 29 -32.10 24.55 14.56
C LYS A 29 -31.09 24.75 15.69
N GLU A 30 -31.53 24.70 16.95
CA GLU A 30 -30.64 24.79 18.11
C GLU A 30 -29.59 23.67 18.11
N PHE A 31 -30.02 22.43 17.86
CA PHE A 31 -29.12 21.28 17.77
C PHE A 31 -28.11 21.40 16.61
N GLN A 32 -28.53 21.94 15.46
CA GLN A 32 -27.62 22.22 14.35
C GLN A 32 -26.59 23.29 14.70
N GLU A 33 -26.99 24.36 15.41
CA GLU A 33 -26.06 25.40 15.87
C GLU A 33 -25.08 24.87 16.93
N GLU A 34 -25.53 24.01 17.84
CA GLU A 34 -24.66 23.33 18.81
C GLU A 34 -23.60 22.47 18.11
N ILE A 35 -24.00 21.65 17.12
CA ILE A 35 -23.08 20.83 16.32
C ILE A 35 -22.09 21.71 15.54
N LYS A 36 -22.57 22.79 14.91
CA LYS A 36 -21.69 23.72 14.18
C LYS A 36 -20.66 24.34 15.11
N LYS A 37 -21.07 24.79 16.30
CA LYS A 37 -20.18 25.35 17.32
C LYS A 37 -19.14 24.35 17.79
N GLU A 38 -19.55 23.11 18.09
CA GLU A 38 -18.64 22.02 18.48
C GLU A 38 -17.64 21.68 17.36
N LEU A 39 -18.12 21.61 16.11
CA LEU A 39 -17.30 21.30 14.95
C LEU A 39 -16.29 22.42 14.65
N ARG A 40 -16.68 23.70 14.80
CA ARG A 40 -15.77 24.85 14.74
C ARG A 40 -14.68 24.75 15.81
N ALA A 41 -15.07 24.56 17.07
CA ALA A 41 -14.12 24.43 18.17
C ALA A 41 -13.11 23.30 17.94
N ASN A 42 -13.57 22.15 17.44
CA ASN A 42 -12.71 21.00 17.13
C ASN A 42 -11.74 21.29 15.97
N VAL A 43 -12.17 22.00 14.94
CA VAL A 43 -11.31 22.35 13.80
C VAL A 43 -10.28 23.42 14.19
N THR A 44 -10.67 24.45 14.93
CA THR A 44 -9.74 25.47 15.45
C THR A 44 -8.69 24.82 16.35
N LYS A 45 -9.12 23.91 17.24
CA LYS A 45 -8.21 23.12 18.08
C LYS A 45 -7.23 22.30 17.23
N LEU A 46 -7.72 21.63 16.18
CA LEU A 46 -6.86 20.87 15.27
C LEU A 46 -5.83 21.76 14.57
N ILE A 47 -6.20 22.97 14.15
CA ILE A 47 -5.23 23.90 13.51
C ILE A 47 -4.14 24.30 14.49
N GLY A 48 -4.49 24.62 15.74
CA GLY A 48 -3.50 24.89 16.80
C GLY A 48 -2.59 23.67 17.06
N GLU A 49 -3.17 22.48 17.09
CA GLU A 49 -2.44 21.22 17.22
C GLU A 49 -1.51 20.94 16.02
N LEU A 50 -1.94 21.26 14.80
CA LEU A 50 -1.14 21.13 13.58
C LEU A 50 0.04 22.08 13.57
N ASN A 51 -0.14 23.34 13.97
CA ASN A 51 0.94 24.31 14.11
C ASN A 51 1.96 23.85 15.14
N THR A 52 1.48 23.45 16.33
CA THR A 52 2.35 22.95 17.41
C THR A 52 3.13 21.70 16.97
N ALA A 53 2.46 20.77 16.29
CA ALA A 53 3.11 19.55 15.78
C ALA A 53 4.11 19.85 14.66
N LEU A 54 3.81 20.81 13.78
CA LEU A 54 4.71 21.24 12.72
C LEU A 54 5.97 21.89 13.31
N ASP A 55 5.83 22.78 14.29
CA ASP A 55 6.98 23.43 14.93
C ASP A 55 7.84 22.44 15.69
N LYS A 56 7.24 21.48 16.42
CA LYS A 56 7.98 20.36 17.02
C LYS A 56 8.71 19.51 15.96
N HIS A 57 8.05 19.20 14.85
CA HIS A 57 8.67 18.44 13.76
C HIS A 57 9.85 19.20 13.13
N ILE A 58 9.74 20.53 12.99
CA ILE A 58 10.81 21.40 12.51
C ILE A 58 11.98 21.39 13.50
N ALA A 59 11.70 21.60 14.79
CA ALA A 59 12.72 21.58 15.84
C ALA A 59 13.49 20.24 15.87
N ILE A 60 12.78 19.10 15.80
CA ILE A 60 13.42 17.77 15.75
C ILE A 60 14.28 17.61 14.49
N ALA A 61 13.78 18.07 13.34
CA ALA A 61 14.50 17.92 12.09
C ALA A 61 15.77 18.79 12.04
N ASP A 62 15.71 20.01 12.58
CA ASP A 62 16.80 21.00 12.52
C ASP A 62 17.83 20.84 13.64
N ASP A 63 17.54 20.06 14.67
CA ASP A 63 18.47 19.79 15.78
C ASP A 63 19.69 19.00 15.28
N LYS A 64 20.80 19.70 15.02
CA LYS A 64 22.05 19.08 14.54
C LYS A 64 22.72 18.19 15.60
N SER A 65 22.38 18.34 16.89
CA SER A 65 22.97 17.56 17.98
C SER A 65 22.42 16.14 18.06
N LYS A 66 21.23 15.89 17.48
CA LYS A 66 20.57 14.59 17.52
C LYS A 66 20.95 13.72 16.34
N SER A 67 21.33 12.47 16.63
CA SER A 67 21.51 11.44 15.61
C SER A 67 20.20 11.18 14.85
N LEU A 68 20.28 10.67 13.63
CA LEU A 68 19.11 10.35 12.82
C LEU A 68 18.17 9.37 13.54
N VAL A 69 18.73 8.39 14.24
CA VAL A 69 17.97 7.44 15.07
C VAL A 69 17.19 8.17 16.18
N GLN A 70 17.80 9.16 16.84
CA GLN A 70 17.14 9.93 17.88
C GLN A 70 16.04 10.83 17.29
N LYS A 71 16.28 11.47 16.14
CA LYS A 71 15.25 12.25 15.42
C LYS A 71 14.04 11.40 15.07
N VAL A 72 14.26 10.16 14.61
CA VAL A 72 13.16 9.23 14.31
C VAL A 72 12.40 8.83 15.58
N LYS A 73 13.08 8.61 16.71
CA LYS A 73 12.42 8.34 18.00
C LYS A 73 11.53 9.51 18.44
N ASP A 74 12.07 10.73 18.38
CA ASP A 74 11.34 11.94 18.76
C ASP A 74 10.12 12.18 17.85
N LEU A 75 10.25 11.92 16.53
CA LEU A 75 9.11 11.99 15.59
C LEU A 75 8.04 10.93 15.88
N LEU A 76 8.44 9.73 16.32
CA LEU A 76 7.49 8.69 16.73
C LEU A 76 6.79 9.03 18.04
N GLU A 77 7.45 9.75 18.95
CA GLU A 77 6.83 10.27 20.18
C GLU A 77 5.84 11.39 19.87
N LEU A 78 6.21 12.32 18.98
CA LEU A 78 5.30 13.35 18.48
C LEU A 78 4.03 12.74 17.85
N ARG A 79 4.17 11.62 17.12
CA ARG A 79 3.03 10.87 16.59
C ARG A 79 2.14 10.26 17.68
N LYS A 80 2.71 9.86 18.83
CA LYS A 80 1.93 9.33 19.97
C LYS A 80 1.21 10.45 20.71
N GLU A 81 1.85 11.61 20.86
CA GLU A 81 1.26 12.80 21.49
C GLU A 81 0.04 13.29 20.70
N ASN A 82 0.14 13.37 19.37
CA ASN A 82 -0.97 13.80 18.53
C ASN A 82 -1.06 13.03 17.20
N PRO A 83 -1.66 11.83 17.18
CA PRO A 83 -1.71 10.99 15.99
C PRO A 83 -2.54 11.58 14.85
N LYS A 84 -3.54 12.43 15.17
CA LYS A 84 -4.40 13.04 14.16
C LYS A 84 -3.69 14.18 13.43
N ALA A 85 -3.06 15.10 14.18
CA ALA A 85 -2.26 16.17 13.61
C ALA A 85 -1.09 15.61 12.80
N PHE A 86 -0.39 14.58 13.33
CA PHE A 86 0.71 13.93 12.63
C PHE A 86 0.28 13.33 11.27
N ASN A 87 -0.85 12.62 11.21
CA ASN A 87 -1.30 12.00 9.95
C ASN A 87 -1.69 13.05 8.89
N VAL A 88 -2.27 14.18 9.32
CA VAL A 88 -2.60 15.29 8.41
C VAL A 88 -1.32 15.96 7.91
N LEU A 89 -0.37 16.27 8.81
CA LEU A 89 0.94 16.81 8.43
C LEU A 89 1.68 15.85 7.48
N TRP A 90 1.68 14.55 7.77
CA TRP A 90 2.29 13.55 6.90
C TRP A 90 1.69 13.55 5.50
N SER A 91 0.36 13.65 5.40
CA SER A 91 -0.34 13.76 4.10
C SER A 91 0.02 15.04 3.36
N MET A 92 0.24 16.15 4.08
CA MET A 92 0.74 17.40 3.49
C MET A 92 2.17 17.22 2.99
N PHE A 93 3.06 16.63 3.79
CA PHE A 93 4.43 16.31 3.39
C PHE A 93 4.47 15.39 2.15
N GLU A 94 3.68 14.32 2.09
CA GLU A 94 3.60 13.45 0.91
C GLU A 94 3.15 14.19 -0.35
N ARG A 95 2.29 15.20 -0.22
CA ARG A 95 1.81 16.01 -1.34
C ARG A 95 2.83 17.04 -1.82
N PHE A 96 3.68 17.56 -0.94
CA PHE A 96 4.62 18.65 -1.26
C PHE A 96 6.09 18.21 -1.37
N ILE A 97 6.47 17.05 -0.83
CA ILE A 97 7.81 16.50 -0.98
C ILE A 97 7.88 15.72 -2.30
N PRO A 98 8.73 16.12 -3.25
CA PRO A 98 8.96 15.34 -4.46
C PRO A 98 9.39 13.90 -4.10
N PRO A 99 8.82 12.85 -4.72
CA PRO A 99 9.16 11.45 -4.44
C PRO A 99 10.67 11.15 -4.49
N LYS A 100 11.41 11.92 -5.30
CA LYS A 100 12.87 11.82 -5.45
C LYS A 100 13.64 12.13 -4.15
N LEU A 101 13.07 12.89 -3.21
CA LEU A 101 13.69 13.20 -1.91
C LEU A 101 13.53 12.08 -0.87
N PHE A 102 12.60 11.14 -1.08
CA PHE A 102 12.37 10.01 -0.15
C PHE A 102 13.33 8.82 -0.37
N HIS A 103 13.95 8.71 -1.54
CA HIS A 103 14.64 7.48 -1.97
C HIS A 103 16.17 7.53 -1.92
N LYS A 104 16.79 8.70 -1.77
CA LYS A 104 18.23 8.83 -1.54
C LYS A 104 18.53 8.71 -0.04
N ARG A 105 19.50 7.87 0.34
CA ARG A 105 20.04 7.86 1.72
C ARG A 105 20.77 9.19 1.92
N TYR A 106 20.15 10.12 2.66
CA TYR A 106 20.69 11.46 2.94
C TYR A 106 22.14 11.43 3.47
N GLU A 107 22.50 10.36 4.19
CA GLU A 107 23.85 10.13 4.72
C GLU A 107 24.92 10.00 3.63
N ASN A 108 24.57 9.43 2.47
CA ASN A 108 25.50 9.14 1.37
C ASN A 108 25.65 10.30 0.37
N LEU A 109 25.01 11.44 0.64
CA LEU A 109 25.08 12.61 -0.22
C LEU A 109 26.27 13.49 0.16
N ASN A 110 26.87 14.14 -0.84
CA ASN A 110 27.89 15.16 -0.58
C ASN A 110 27.26 16.40 0.09
N GLU A 111 28.10 17.30 0.62
CA GLU A 111 27.63 18.46 1.39
C GLU A 111 26.76 19.42 0.56
N THR A 112 27.04 19.53 -0.74
CA THR A 112 26.26 20.37 -1.66
C THR A 112 24.87 19.80 -1.93
N GLU A 113 24.73 18.50 -2.18
CA GLU A 113 23.44 17.82 -2.30
C GLU A 113 22.64 17.87 -0.99
N LYS A 114 23.32 17.78 0.17
CA LYS A 114 22.67 17.92 1.49
C LYS A 114 22.11 19.34 1.67
N ALA A 115 22.87 20.36 1.30
CA ALA A 115 22.45 21.76 1.36
C ALA A 115 21.24 22.04 0.44
N GLU A 116 21.25 21.53 -0.79
CA GLU A 116 20.13 21.66 -1.74
C GLU A 116 18.86 20.98 -1.21
N ILE A 117 19.00 19.79 -0.61
CA ILE A 117 17.87 19.10 0.02
C ILE A 117 17.33 19.90 1.21
N ASP A 118 18.20 20.49 2.03
CA ASP A 118 17.76 21.28 3.18
C ASP A 118 17.09 22.59 2.76
N GLU A 119 17.52 23.21 1.68
CA GLU A 119 16.84 24.34 1.06
C GLU A 119 15.44 23.95 0.55
N LYS A 120 15.32 22.82 -0.17
CA LYS A 120 14.03 22.27 -0.60
C LYS A 120 13.13 21.91 0.59
N LYS A 121 13.67 21.39 1.69
CA LYS A 121 12.90 21.15 2.92
C LYS A 121 12.38 22.46 3.51
N LYS A 122 13.19 23.53 3.54
CA LYS A 122 12.75 24.87 3.98
C LYS A 122 11.61 25.39 3.10
N GLU A 123 11.72 25.25 1.78
CA GLU A 123 10.67 25.63 0.83
C GLU A 123 9.37 24.84 1.08
N VAL A 124 9.46 23.52 1.24
CA VAL A 124 8.29 22.67 1.55
C VAL A 124 7.63 23.07 2.86
N ARG A 125 8.42 23.34 3.91
CA ARG A 125 7.90 23.82 5.21
C ARG A 125 7.20 25.17 5.07
N ALA A 126 7.76 26.09 4.28
CA ALA A 126 7.12 27.38 4.01
C ALA A 126 5.77 27.20 3.28
N LYS A 127 5.72 26.30 2.28
CA LYS A 127 4.46 25.94 1.59
C LYS A 127 3.42 25.34 2.54
N ILE A 128 3.83 24.45 3.44
CA ILE A 128 2.92 23.86 4.44
C ILE A 128 2.40 24.93 5.41
N ARG A 129 3.27 25.82 5.93
CA ARG A 129 2.84 26.92 6.81
C ARG A 129 1.85 27.85 6.11
N LYS A 130 2.16 28.26 4.87
CA LYS A 130 1.25 29.05 4.04
C LYS A 130 -0.11 28.38 3.90
N LEU A 131 -0.12 27.08 3.62
CA LEU A 131 -1.33 26.30 3.44
C LEU A 131 -2.15 26.15 4.73
N ILE A 132 -1.51 26.03 5.90
CA ILE A 132 -2.22 26.05 7.18
C ILE A 132 -2.88 27.42 7.41
N GLY A 133 -2.19 28.52 7.07
CA GLY A 133 -2.76 29.86 7.09
C GLY A 133 -3.96 30.01 6.14
N GLU A 134 -3.83 29.51 4.90
CA GLU A 134 -4.93 29.48 3.93
C GLU A 134 -6.11 28.63 4.41
N MET A 135 -5.86 27.48 5.06
CA MET A 135 -6.91 26.65 5.65
C MET A 135 -7.67 27.38 6.75
N SER A 136 -6.99 28.16 7.59
CA SER A 136 -7.62 29.01 8.61
C SER A 136 -8.51 30.07 7.95
N ALA A 137 -7.96 30.82 6.98
CA ALA A 137 -8.70 31.86 6.27
C ALA A 137 -9.93 31.30 5.52
N VAL A 138 -9.81 30.11 4.92
CA VAL A 138 -10.93 29.42 4.25
C VAL A 138 -12.01 29.03 5.25
N LEU A 139 -11.66 28.60 6.46
CA LEU A 139 -12.64 28.28 7.49
C LEU A 139 -13.37 29.52 7.99
N ASP A 140 -12.66 30.63 8.17
CA ASP A 140 -13.25 31.91 8.58
C ASP A 140 -14.22 32.43 7.50
N LYS A 141 -13.79 32.45 6.23
CA LYS A 141 -14.65 32.81 5.09
C LYS A 141 -15.86 31.89 4.96
N ARG A 142 -15.67 30.58 5.09
CA ARG A 142 -16.76 29.59 5.05
C ARG A 142 -17.76 29.80 6.18
N THR A 143 -17.26 30.14 7.37
CA THR A 143 -18.07 30.45 8.55
C THR A 143 -18.90 31.70 8.30
N ALA A 144 -18.27 32.78 7.81
CA ALA A 144 -18.97 34.00 7.43
C ALA A 144 -20.08 33.75 6.38
N ILE A 145 -19.82 32.93 5.35
CA ILE A 145 -20.83 32.55 4.35
C ILE A 145 -22.02 31.80 4.99
N HIS A 146 -21.76 30.90 5.94
CA HIS A 146 -22.82 30.16 6.61
C HIS A 146 -23.65 31.03 7.56
N ASP A 147 -23.00 31.95 8.28
CA ASP A 147 -23.61 32.80 9.32
C ASP A 147 -24.33 34.02 8.74
N ASP A 148 -24.01 34.41 7.51
CA ASP A 148 -24.68 35.49 6.78
C ASP A 148 -26.17 35.17 6.55
N LYS A 149 -27.04 35.75 7.37
CA LYS A 149 -28.50 35.54 7.29
C LYS A 149 -29.13 36.21 6.07
N SER A 150 -28.44 37.15 5.42
CA SER A 150 -28.95 37.86 4.24
C SER A 150 -28.91 37.00 2.97
N LYS A 151 -28.01 36.00 2.91
CA LYS A 151 -27.85 35.13 1.74
C LYS A 151 -28.82 33.97 1.74
N THR A 152 -29.47 33.76 0.61
CA THR A 152 -30.28 32.57 0.33
C THR A 152 -29.40 31.31 0.27
N PRO A 153 -29.96 30.09 0.45
CA PRO A 153 -29.19 28.85 0.33
C PRO A 153 -28.44 28.70 -1.01
N LYS A 154 -29.01 29.22 -2.11
CA LYS A 154 -28.41 29.20 -3.45
C LYS A 154 -27.20 30.13 -3.54
N GLU A 155 -27.28 31.32 -2.96
CA GLU A 155 -26.17 32.27 -2.90
C GLU A 155 -25.05 31.78 -1.99
N LYS A 156 -25.40 31.17 -0.84
CA LYS A 156 -24.42 30.50 0.04
C LYS A 156 -23.68 29.41 -0.71
N LEU A 157 -24.40 28.57 -1.48
CA LEU A 157 -23.77 27.53 -2.29
C LEU A 157 -22.85 28.12 -3.36
N LYS A 158 -23.25 29.19 -4.05
CA LYS A 158 -22.43 29.89 -5.05
C LYS A 158 -21.15 30.45 -4.43
N ALA A 159 -21.26 31.14 -3.29
CA ALA A 159 -20.12 31.68 -2.55
C ALA A 159 -19.16 30.57 -2.05
N LEU A 160 -19.69 29.41 -1.61
CA LEU A 160 -18.86 28.26 -1.25
C LEU A 160 -18.12 27.65 -2.44
N LEU A 161 -18.73 27.66 -3.63
CA LEU A 161 -18.08 27.19 -4.86
C LEU A 161 -16.99 28.16 -5.33
N GLU A 162 -17.20 29.47 -5.18
CA GLU A 162 -16.18 30.50 -5.46
C GLU A 162 -15.01 30.39 -4.47
N LEU A 163 -15.28 30.24 -3.18
CA LEU A 163 -14.26 29.97 -2.16
C LEU A 163 -13.42 28.71 -2.50
N ARG A 164 -14.05 27.70 -3.11
CA ARG A 164 -13.35 26.51 -3.62
C ARG A 164 -12.43 26.76 -4.79
N LYS A 165 -12.81 27.67 -5.68
CA LYS A 165 -11.95 28.08 -6.81
C LYS A 165 -10.76 28.90 -6.32
N GLU A 166 -10.96 29.76 -5.32
CA GLU A 166 -9.89 30.58 -4.73
C GLU A 166 -8.82 29.72 -4.03
N ASN A 167 -9.22 28.64 -3.33
CA ASN A 167 -8.31 27.89 -2.45
C ASN A 167 -8.45 26.35 -2.59
N PRO A 168 -8.16 25.76 -3.76
CA PRO A 168 -8.43 24.34 -4.02
C PRO A 168 -7.65 23.40 -3.11
N ASN A 169 -6.36 23.69 -2.86
CA ASN A 169 -5.49 22.84 -2.04
C ASN A 169 -5.89 22.83 -0.56
N ALA A 170 -6.24 24.00 0.00
CA ALA A 170 -6.67 24.11 1.39
C ALA A 170 -7.98 23.33 1.63
N ILE A 171 -8.91 23.37 0.68
CA ILE A 171 -10.20 22.69 0.81
C ILE A 171 -10.09 21.17 0.70
N ASP A 172 -9.21 20.67 -0.19
CA ASP A 172 -8.93 19.23 -0.26
C ASP A 172 -8.35 18.70 1.05
N ILE A 173 -7.44 19.46 1.67
CA ILE A 173 -6.81 19.05 2.92
C ILE A 173 -7.76 19.19 4.10
N LEU A 174 -8.59 20.23 4.13
CA LEU A 174 -9.70 20.32 5.09
C LEU A 174 -10.64 19.13 4.96
N HIS A 175 -10.95 18.69 3.73
CA HIS A 175 -11.76 17.49 3.51
C HIS A 175 -11.08 16.23 4.08
N ILE A 176 -9.77 16.05 3.85
CA ILE A 176 -8.99 14.95 4.45
C ILE A 176 -9.04 15.03 5.98
N ALA A 177 -8.83 16.21 6.55
CA ALA A 177 -8.90 16.45 7.99
C ALA A 177 -10.29 16.08 8.54
N PHE A 178 -11.37 16.55 7.90
CA PHE A 178 -12.74 16.19 8.28
C PHE A 178 -12.97 14.66 8.25
N MET A 179 -12.49 13.99 7.21
CA MET A 179 -12.64 12.53 7.08
C MET A 179 -11.88 11.74 8.16
N GLN A 180 -10.82 12.30 8.74
CA GLN A 180 -10.10 11.68 9.87
C GLN A 180 -10.83 11.85 11.21
N PHE A 181 -11.70 12.85 11.32
CA PHE A 181 -12.43 13.16 12.56
C PHE A 181 -13.86 12.61 12.61
N LEU A 182 -14.44 12.29 11.45
CA LEU A 182 -15.72 11.60 11.42
C LEU A 182 -15.57 10.13 11.85
N PRO A 183 -16.43 9.62 12.75
CA PRO A 183 -16.44 8.20 13.10
C PRO A 183 -16.64 7.38 11.82
N ARG A 184 -15.74 6.43 11.56
CA ARG A 184 -15.73 5.57 10.36
C ARG A 184 -17.00 4.71 10.27
N ASN A 185 -18.10 5.29 9.82
CA ASN A 185 -19.31 4.56 9.48
C ASN A 185 -19.20 3.98 8.07
N ARG A 186 -19.48 2.69 7.93
CA ARG A 186 -19.38 1.87 6.71
C ARG A 186 -20.28 2.30 5.53
N LEU A 187 -21.08 3.35 5.65
CA LEU A 187 -22.06 3.78 4.65
C LEU A 187 -21.46 4.47 3.42
N PHE A 188 -20.20 4.92 3.48
CA PHE A 188 -19.57 5.69 2.39
C PHE A 188 -18.96 4.85 1.24
N ARG A 189 -19.23 3.53 1.16
CA ARG A 189 -18.69 2.63 0.12
C ARG A 189 -19.78 2.01 -0.79
N MET A 190 -20.78 2.78 -1.21
CA MET A 190 -21.75 2.33 -2.21
C MET A 190 -21.58 3.12 -3.52
N GLY A 191 -21.14 2.40 -4.56
CA GLY A 191 -21.39 2.62 -5.99
C GLY A 191 -21.22 4.02 -6.58
N ARG A 192 -20.06 4.31 -7.19
CA ARG A 192 -19.98 5.32 -8.26
C ARG A 192 -20.64 4.74 -9.52
N LYS A 193 -21.77 5.33 -9.95
CA LYS A 193 -22.34 5.12 -11.29
C LYS A 193 -21.44 5.80 -12.35
N PRO A 194 -21.44 5.33 -13.61
CA PRO A 194 -20.65 5.94 -14.68
C PRO A 194 -21.08 7.39 -14.91
N SER A 195 -20.08 8.26 -15.09
CA SER A 195 -20.23 9.70 -15.29
C SER A 195 -20.97 10.00 -16.60
N LYS A 196 -21.90 10.96 -16.55
CA LYS A 196 -22.53 11.58 -17.73
C LYS A 196 -21.47 12.18 -18.67
N GLN A 197 -21.80 12.24 -19.96
CA GLN A 197 -20.99 12.87 -21.00
C GLN A 197 -20.59 14.29 -20.58
N LEU A 198 -19.30 14.62 -20.74
CA LEU A 198 -18.76 15.96 -20.51
C LEU A 198 -19.42 16.95 -21.48
N ASN A 199 -19.88 18.09 -20.97
CA ASN A 199 -20.41 19.16 -21.81
C ASN A 199 -19.27 19.82 -22.62
N GLU A 200 -19.64 20.60 -23.64
CA GLU A 200 -18.68 21.22 -24.56
C GLU A 200 -17.73 22.20 -23.87
N ALA A 201 -18.17 22.85 -22.79
CA ALA A 201 -17.31 23.74 -21.98
C ALA A 201 -16.15 22.97 -21.31
N ASP A 202 -16.41 21.77 -20.80
CA ASP A 202 -15.36 20.93 -20.22
C ASP A 202 -14.43 20.33 -21.28
N LYS A 203 -14.92 20.10 -22.52
CA LYS A 203 -14.08 19.72 -23.66
C LYS A 203 -13.13 20.85 -24.05
N ALA A 204 -13.63 22.08 -24.19
CA ALA A 204 -12.82 23.26 -24.53
C ALA A 204 -11.74 23.52 -23.47
N ARG A 205 -12.09 23.43 -22.18
CA ARG A 205 -11.14 23.59 -21.08
C ARG A 205 -10.04 22.51 -21.07
N ARG A 206 -10.40 21.29 -21.49
CA ARG A 206 -9.43 20.19 -21.62
C ARG A 206 -8.50 20.41 -22.80
N GLU A 207 -8.98 20.96 -23.91
CA GLU A 207 -8.16 21.32 -25.07
C GLU A 207 -7.16 22.43 -24.75
N GLU A 208 -7.57 23.42 -23.95
CA GLU A 208 -6.70 24.50 -23.49
C GLU A 208 -5.57 23.99 -22.58
N MET A 209 -5.89 23.10 -21.63
CA MET A 209 -4.87 22.41 -20.81
C MET A 209 -3.90 21.57 -21.65
N ILE A 210 -4.39 20.90 -22.71
CA ILE A 210 -3.53 20.13 -23.62
C ILE A 210 -2.62 21.06 -24.42
N LYS A 211 -3.12 22.23 -24.85
CA LYS A 211 -2.33 23.24 -25.56
C LYS A 211 -1.22 23.82 -24.68
N GLU A 212 -1.53 24.13 -23.42
CA GLU A 212 -0.55 24.60 -22.43
C GLU A 212 0.50 23.54 -22.11
N ALA A 213 0.09 22.29 -21.92
CA ALA A 213 1.01 21.17 -21.71
C ALA A 213 1.96 20.97 -22.91
N ARG A 214 1.46 21.10 -24.15
CA ARG A 214 2.29 21.06 -25.36
C ARG A 214 3.32 22.17 -25.39
N ALA A 215 2.92 23.42 -25.12
CA ALA A 215 3.84 24.55 -25.09
C ALA A 215 4.97 24.37 -24.05
N ASN A 216 4.63 23.84 -22.87
CA ASN A 216 5.61 23.56 -21.82
C ASN A 216 6.58 22.43 -22.20
N VAL A 217 6.09 21.40 -22.88
CA VAL A 217 6.94 20.31 -23.39
C VAL A 217 7.88 20.80 -24.50
N THR A 218 7.41 21.59 -25.47
CA THR A 218 8.25 22.20 -26.51
C THR A 218 9.35 23.08 -25.92
N LYS A 219 9.03 23.86 -24.86
CA LYS A 219 10.00 24.70 -24.15
C LYS A 219 11.05 23.91 -23.37
N LEU A 220 10.72 22.70 -22.92
CA LEU A 220 11.69 21.79 -22.28
C LEU A 220 12.61 21.15 -23.32
N PHE A 221 12.07 20.76 -24.48
CA PHE A 221 12.88 20.19 -25.58
C PHE A 221 13.88 21.19 -26.17
N SER A 222 13.50 22.46 -26.36
CA SER A 222 14.45 23.47 -26.84
C SER A 222 15.61 23.72 -25.87
N LYS A 223 15.34 23.66 -24.55
CA LYS A 223 16.38 23.75 -23.51
C LYS A 223 17.30 22.52 -23.51
N LEU A 224 16.75 21.33 -23.76
CA LEU A 224 17.54 20.10 -23.83
C LEU A 224 18.46 20.09 -25.05
N ASN A 225 17.97 20.46 -26.23
CA ASN A 225 18.78 20.52 -27.45
C ASN A 225 19.92 21.54 -27.30
N ALA A 226 19.63 22.73 -26.80
CA ALA A 226 20.66 23.74 -26.53
C ALA A 226 21.72 23.30 -25.51
N ALA A 227 21.39 22.38 -24.59
CA ALA A 227 22.36 21.80 -23.65
C ALA A 227 23.22 20.71 -24.31
N MET A 228 22.64 19.93 -25.22
CA MET A 228 23.37 18.92 -25.98
C MET A 228 24.34 19.54 -26.98
N ASP A 229 23.94 20.59 -27.69
CA ASP A 229 24.81 21.31 -28.62
C ASP A 229 26.06 21.88 -27.91
N LYS A 230 25.88 22.37 -26.69
CA LYS A 230 26.98 22.85 -25.84
C LYS A 230 27.91 21.73 -25.36
N LEU A 231 27.38 20.54 -25.08
CA LEU A 231 28.19 19.38 -24.72
C LEU A 231 29.01 18.89 -25.91
N ILE A 232 28.40 18.82 -27.10
CA ILE A 232 29.09 18.46 -28.35
C ILE A 232 30.23 19.46 -28.61
N ALA A 233 29.96 20.77 -28.51
CA ALA A 233 30.97 21.80 -28.69
C ALA A 233 32.16 21.67 -27.71
N ILE A 234 31.94 21.25 -26.46
CA ILE A 234 33.05 21.04 -25.50
C ILE A 234 33.86 19.79 -25.82
N VAL A 235 33.20 18.73 -26.26
CA VAL A 235 33.87 17.47 -26.61
C VAL A 235 34.71 17.64 -27.87
N ASP A 236 34.20 18.35 -28.87
CA ASP A 236 34.85 18.56 -30.17
C ASP A 236 35.96 19.63 -30.15
N ASP A 237 36.04 20.44 -29.09
CA ASP A 237 37.06 21.47 -28.93
C ASP A 237 38.45 20.86 -28.73
N LYS A 238 39.20 20.69 -29.82
CA LYS A 238 40.56 20.09 -29.80
C LYS A 238 41.58 20.91 -28.99
N SER A 239 41.27 22.17 -28.66
CA SER A 239 42.19 23.05 -27.94
C SER A 239 42.20 22.82 -26.41
N LYS A 240 41.15 22.19 -25.87
CA LYS A 240 41.02 21.94 -24.42
C LYS A 240 41.64 20.62 -24.01
N THR A 241 42.38 20.65 -22.92
CA THR A 241 42.87 19.44 -22.25
C THR A 241 41.71 18.63 -21.68
N PHE A 242 41.93 17.33 -21.42
CA PHE A 242 40.89 16.46 -20.86
C PHE A 242 40.31 17.02 -19.55
N LYS A 243 41.15 17.56 -18.66
CA LYS A 243 40.70 18.17 -17.39
C LYS A 243 39.84 19.40 -17.59
N GLU A 244 40.12 20.22 -18.60
CA GLU A 244 39.32 21.40 -18.94
C GLU A 244 37.98 21.01 -19.57
N LYS A 245 37.97 19.98 -20.43
CA LYS A 245 36.72 19.41 -20.95
C LYS A 245 35.88 18.81 -19.84
N GLU A 246 36.50 18.07 -18.93
CA GLU A 246 35.84 17.48 -17.77
C GLU A 246 35.21 18.58 -16.91
N LYS A 247 35.97 19.64 -16.58
CA LYS A 247 35.47 20.80 -15.84
C LYS A 247 34.31 21.50 -16.56
N ALA A 248 34.42 21.75 -17.86
CA ALA A 248 33.38 22.42 -18.63
C ALA A 248 32.10 21.56 -18.81
N ILE A 249 32.25 20.24 -18.97
CA ILE A 249 31.12 19.28 -18.96
C ILE A 249 30.47 19.25 -17.57
N TRP A 250 31.27 19.39 -16.51
CA TRP A 250 30.78 19.43 -15.13
C TRP A 250 29.98 20.71 -14.84
N GLU A 251 30.46 21.86 -15.30
CA GLU A 251 29.73 23.15 -15.23
C GLU A 251 28.43 23.11 -16.05
N LEU A 252 28.42 22.47 -17.24
CA LEU A 252 27.19 22.27 -18.02
C LEU A 252 26.21 21.28 -17.38
N ARG A 253 26.73 20.31 -16.64
CA ARG A 253 25.96 19.35 -15.85
C ARG A 253 25.31 20.00 -14.63
N GLU A 254 25.94 20.98 -13.99
CA GLU A 254 25.31 21.77 -12.92
C GLU A 254 24.12 22.59 -13.45
N GLN A 255 24.16 22.98 -14.73
CA GLN A 255 23.12 23.78 -15.35
C GLN A 255 21.88 22.98 -15.82
N ASN A 256 21.90 21.63 -15.86
CA ASN A 256 20.76 20.80 -16.26
C ASN A 256 20.70 19.40 -15.58
N PRO A 257 19.58 19.00 -14.92
CA PRO A 257 19.54 17.75 -14.13
C PRO A 257 19.32 16.47 -14.95
N LYS A 258 20.05 15.40 -14.56
CA LYS A 258 20.28 14.13 -15.29
C LYS A 258 19.34 12.99 -14.92
N GLU A 259 18.99 12.18 -15.92
CA GLU A 259 18.50 10.80 -15.82
C GLU A 259 19.23 9.96 -16.90
N LYS A 260 19.61 8.70 -16.59
CA LYS A 260 20.34 7.68 -17.43
C LYS A 260 21.84 7.45 -17.23
N VAL A 261 22.34 7.43 -15.99
CA VAL A 261 23.73 6.97 -15.69
C VAL A 261 23.78 5.47 -15.30
N SER A 262 22.66 4.88 -14.89
CA SER A 262 22.63 3.51 -14.35
C SER A 262 22.90 2.41 -15.39
N ASP A 263 22.53 2.63 -16.65
CA ASP A 263 22.71 1.61 -17.70
C ASP A 263 24.15 1.63 -18.23
N MET A 264 24.79 2.80 -18.28
CA MET A 264 26.22 2.94 -18.58
C MET A 264 27.11 2.21 -17.56
N ILE A 265 26.73 2.20 -16.28
CA ILE A 265 27.51 1.52 -15.22
C ILE A 265 27.51 -0.01 -15.41
N LYS A 266 26.45 -0.59 -16.00
CA LYS A 266 26.37 -2.04 -16.23
C LYS A 266 27.22 -2.50 -17.41
N GLU A 267 27.35 -1.67 -18.44
CA GLU A 267 28.14 -1.96 -19.65
C GLU A 267 29.65 -1.75 -19.42
N VAL A 268 30.04 -0.83 -18.53
CA VAL A 268 31.46 -0.55 -18.19
C VAL A 268 32.05 -1.57 -17.20
N ARG A 269 31.18 -2.29 -16.47
CA ARG A 269 31.57 -3.22 -15.40
C ARG A 269 32.51 -4.37 -15.84
N PRO A 270 32.31 -5.04 -16.99
CA PRO A 270 33.19 -6.12 -17.45
C PRO A 270 34.62 -5.61 -17.71
N ASN A 271 34.75 -4.40 -18.27
CA ASN A 271 36.04 -3.81 -18.62
C ASN A 271 36.81 -3.37 -17.36
N VAL A 272 36.12 -2.84 -16.35
CA VAL A 272 36.72 -2.58 -15.03
C VAL A 272 37.16 -3.87 -14.35
N THR A 273 36.40 -4.96 -14.51
CA THR A 273 36.75 -6.27 -13.94
C THR A 273 37.99 -6.86 -14.63
N LYS A 274 38.14 -6.67 -15.94
CA LYS A 274 39.33 -7.08 -16.71
C LYS A 274 40.58 -6.32 -16.24
N LEU A 275 40.50 -5.00 -16.08
CA LEU A 275 41.58 -4.17 -15.53
C LEU A 275 41.98 -4.59 -14.11
N ILE A 276 41.01 -4.93 -13.25
CA ILE A 276 41.29 -5.44 -11.90
C ILE A 276 42.02 -6.79 -11.97
N GLY A 277 41.66 -7.66 -12.92
CA GLY A 277 42.35 -8.93 -13.15
C GLY A 277 43.80 -8.74 -13.59
N GLU A 278 44.05 -7.82 -14.52
CA GLU A 278 45.40 -7.47 -15.00
C GLU A 278 46.26 -6.86 -13.87
N LEU A 279 45.69 -5.94 -13.07
CA LEU A 279 46.35 -5.40 -11.87
C LEU A 279 46.64 -6.48 -10.82
N SER A 280 45.72 -7.42 -10.63
CA SER A 280 45.90 -8.54 -9.68
C SER A 280 47.02 -9.48 -10.12
N ALA A 281 47.18 -9.71 -11.44
CA ALA A 281 48.28 -10.51 -11.98
C ALA A 281 49.64 -9.82 -11.78
N VAL A 282 49.71 -8.49 -11.95
CA VAL A 282 50.92 -7.69 -11.66
C VAL A 282 51.27 -7.75 -10.17
N LEU A 283 50.27 -7.62 -9.29
CA LEU A 283 50.46 -7.76 -7.84
C LEU A 283 50.94 -9.15 -7.44
N ALA A 284 50.38 -10.21 -8.04
CA ALA A 284 50.81 -11.59 -7.80
C ALA A 284 52.28 -11.82 -8.20
N LYS A 285 52.73 -11.26 -9.33
CA LYS A 285 54.16 -11.29 -9.72
C LYS A 285 55.05 -10.54 -8.72
N GLY A 286 54.60 -9.39 -8.22
CA GLY A 286 55.31 -8.64 -7.18
C GLY A 286 55.45 -9.41 -5.86
N ILE A 287 54.40 -10.13 -5.45
CA ILE A 287 54.40 -10.98 -4.25
C ILE A 287 55.37 -12.16 -4.45
N ALA A 288 55.35 -12.83 -5.60
CA ALA A 288 56.26 -13.92 -5.90
C ALA A 288 57.75 -13.51 -5.83
N ILE A 289 58.08 -12.28 -6.28
CA ILE A 289 59.45 -11.73 -6.15
C ILE A 289 59.81 -11.49 -4.68
N LEU A 290 58.85 -11.10 -3.84
CA LEU A 290 59.08 -10.86 -2.42
C LEU A 290 59.22 -12.17 -1.63
N ASP A 291 58.44 -13.20 -1.97
CA ASP A 291 58.41 -14.50 -1.29
C ASP A 291 59.57 -15.43 -1.68
N ASP A 292 60.29 -15.13 -2.77
CA ASP A 292 61.43 -15.93 -3.20
C ASP A 292 62.63 -15.75 -2.25
N ASN A 293 62.78 -16.65 -1.28
CA ASN A 293 63.87 -16.60 -0.30
C ASN A 293 65.27 -16.86 -0.88
N SER A 294 65.38 -17.23 -2.16
CA SER A 294 66.66 -17.56 -2.81
C SER A 294 67.43 -16.34 -3.32
N THR A 295 66.79 -15.17 -3.42
CA THR A 295 67.40 -13.96 -3.97
C THR A 295 67.75 -12.94 -2.89
N THR A 296 68.85 -12.21 -3.10
CA THR A 296 69.25 -11.16 -2.17
C THR A 296 68.28 -9.99 -2.23
N LEU A 297 68.13 -9.24 -1.14
CA LEU A 297 67.23 -8.08 -1.08
C LEU A 297 67.48 -7.07 -2.21
N LYS A 298 68.75 -6.92 -2.62
CA LYS A 298 69.17 -6.02 -3.71
C LYS A 298 68.65 -6.49 -5.07
N GLU A 299 68.60 -7.80 -5.31
CA GLU A 299 68.06 -8.39 -6.53
C GLU A 299 66.53 -8.29 -6.58
N LYS A 300 65.86 -8.50 -5.43
CA LYS A 300 64.40 -8.29 -5.32
C LYS A 300 63.99 -6.86 -5.64
N VAL A 301 64.74 -5.87 -5.10
CA VAL A 301 64.49 -4.45 -5.38
C VAL A 301 64.71 -4.13 -6.86
N LYS A 302 65.76 -4.69 -7.49
CA LYS A 302 66.02 -4.50 -8.92
C LYS A 302 64.92 -5.12 -9.78
N ALA A 303 64.46 -6.33 -9.46
CA ALA A 303 63.37 -7.01 -10.17
C ALA A 303 62.03 -6.26 -10.05
N LEU A 304 61.69 -5.76 -8.85
CA LEU A 304 60.51 -4.90 -8.66
C LEU A 304 60.59 -3.59 -9.46
N TRP A 305 61.80 -3.06 -9.65
CA TRP A 305 62.01 -1.82 -10.39
C TRP A 305 61.88 -2.02 -11.91
N GLU A 306 62.39 -3.14 -12.46
CA GLU A 306 62.16 -3.48 -13.87
C GLU A 306 60.69 -3.82 -14.15
N LEU A 307 60.02 -4.54 -13.23
CA LEU A 307 58.58 -4.82 -13.33
C LEU A 307 57.72 -3.53 -13.32
N ARG A 308 58.19 -2.48 -12.63
CA ARG A 308 57.60 -1.14 -12.64
C ARG A 308 57.88 -0.39 -13.95
N LYS A 309 59.10 -0.52 -14.50
CA LYS A 309 59.50 0.09 -15.78
C LYS A 309 58.73 -0.49 -16.97
N GLU A 310 58.53 -1.80 -16.98
CA GLU A 310 57.80 -2.49 -18.03
C GLU A 310 56.29 -2.17 -18.00
N ASN A 311 55.68 -1.91 -16.84
CA ASN A 311 54.20 -1.94 -16.74
C ASN A 311 53.42 -0.62 -16.58
N THR A 312 53.99 0.56 -16.30
CA THR A 312 53.19 1.49 -15.44
C THR A 312 52.75 2.85 -15.97
N LYS A 313 52.92 3.20 -17.25
CA LYS A 313 52.24 4.42 -17.74
C LYS A 313 51.75 4.37 -19.17
N ALA A 314 52.61 4.09 -20.14
CA ALA A 314 52.22 4.14 -21.56
C ALA A 314 51.20 3.05 -21.92
N GLU A 315 51.36 1.84 -21.40
CA GLU A 315 50.41 0.73 -21.64
C GLU A 315 49.07 0.97 -20.95
N LEU A 316 49.10 1.55 -19.75
CA LEU A 316 47.92 1.96 -18.99
C LEU A 316 47.18 3.12 -19.67
N GLU A 317 47.90 4.12 -20.17
CA GLU A 317 47.33 5.22 -20.97
C GLU A 317 46.72 4.71 -22.28
N LYS A 318 47.38 3.76 -22.97
CA LYS A 318 46.84 3.14 -24.18
C LYS A 318 45.58 2.31 -23.89
N ALA A 319 45.58 1.51 -22.81
CA ALA A 319 44.42 0.74 -22.39
C ALA A 319 43.25 1.65 -21.97
N ILE A 320 43.53 2.76 -21.26
CA ILE A 320 42.53 3.76 -20.92
C ILE A 320 41.96 4.43 -22.18
N GLU A 321 42.79 4.75 -23.17
CA GLU A 321 42.35 5.35 -24.43
C GLU A 321 41.47 4.39 -25.24
N GLU A 322 41.83 3.10 -25.32
CA GLU A 322 41.02 2.05 -25.96
C GLU A 322 39.68 1.85 -25.25
N ILE A 323 39.66 1.80 -23.91
CA ILE A 323 38.41 1.72 -23.12
C ILE A 323 37.57 2.98 -23.34
N ASN A 324 38.17 4.18 -23.34
CA ASN A 324 37.45 5.42 -23.59
C ASN A 324 36.82 5.46 -24.98
N LYS A 325 37.53 4.94 -26.00
CA LYS A 325 37.01 4.82 -27.36
C LYS A 325 35.81 3.87 -27.42
N GLU A 326 35.93 2.68 -26.81
CA GLU A 326 34.83 1.69 -26.76
C GLU A 326 33.60 2.25 -26.01
N VAL A 327 33.82 2.93 -24.89
CA VAL A 327 32.75 3.59 -24.12
C VAL A 327 32.06 4.66 -24.97
N ARG A 328 32.81 5.48 -25.71
CA ARG A 328 32.23 6.48 -26.61
C ARG A 328 31.37 5.83 -27.70
N GLU A 329 31.87 4.78 -28.35
CA GLU A 329 31.13 4.06 -29.38
C GLU A 329 29.83 3.43 -28.84
N ASN A 330 29.87 2.84 -27.65
CA ASN A 330 28.68 2.25 -27.01
C ASN A 330 27.66 3.33 -26.59
N VAL A 331 28.13 4.46 -26.05
CA VAL A 331 27.27 5.60 -25.71
C VAL A 331 26.61 6.18 -26.96
N THR A 332 27.33 6.36 -28.06
CA THR A 332 26.76 6.84 -29.33
C THR A 332 25.69 5.87 -29.85
N LYS A 333 25.97 4.56 -29.87
CA LYS A 333 24.98 3.53 -30.26
C LYS A 333 23.71 3.56 -29.39
N LEU A 334 23.84 3.84 -28.09
CA LEU A 334 22.70 3.98 -27.18
C LEU A 334 21.90 5.26 -27.43
N ILE A 335 22.59 6.37 -27.74
CA ILE A 335 21.95 7.64 -28.10
C ILE A 335 21.16 7.47 -29.40
N ASP A 336 21.74 6.83 -30.41
CA ASP A 336 21.06 6.58 -31.69
C ASP A 336 19.80 5.74 -31.51
N LYS A 337 19.86 4.65 -30.73
CA LYS A 337 18.69 3.83 -30.39
C LYS A 337 17.62 4.61 -29.62
N LEU A 338 18.04 5.52 -28.75
CA LEU A 338 17.13 6.36 -27.99
C LEU A 338 16.42 7.38 -28.89
N ASN A 339 17.18 8.04 -29.77
CA ASN A 339 16.65 9.00 -30.73
C ASN A 339 15.66 8.31 -31.68
N GLU A 340 16.01 7.15 -32.22
CA GLU A 340 15.12 6.34 -33.06
C GLU A 340 13.81 5.97 -32.33
N ALA A 341 13.89 5.57 -31.05
CA ALA A 341 12.71 5.26 -30.26
C ALA A 341 11.84 6.49 -29.96
N MET A 342 12.47 7.65 -29.76
CA MET A 342 11.78 8.92 -29.52
C MET A 342 11.12 9.44 -30.80
N GLU A 343 11.80 9.40 -31.94
CA GLU A 343 11.24 9.77 -33.25
C GLU A 343 10.01 8.92 -33.57
N LYS A 344 10.07 7.60 -33.33
CA LYS A 344 8.89 6.72 -33.49
C LYS A 344 7.73 7.11 -32.58
N GLN A 345 7.98 7.55 -31.34
CA GLN A 345 6.92 8.02 -30.44
C GLN A 345 6.33 9.35 -30.89
N ILE A 346 7.18 10.29 -31.30
CA ILE A 346 6.76 11.60 -31.82
C ILE A 346 5.91 11.41 -33.07
N ALA A 347 6.33 10.58 -34.01
CA ALA A 347 5.57 10.25 -35.21
C ALA A 347 4.17 9.69 -34.90
N ILE A 348 4.03 8.82 -33.88
CA ILE A 348 2.71 8.31 -33.45
C ILE A 348 1.83 9.42 -32.86
N VAL A 349 2.41 10.33 -32.09
CA VAL A 349 1.67 11.42 -31.44
C VAL A 349 1.25 12.49 -32.44
N ASP A 350 2.12 12.82 -33.39
CA ASP A 350 1.92 13.89 -34.37
C ASP A 350 1.03 13.50 -35.55
N ASP A 351 0.85 12.21 -35.79
CA ASP A 351 -0.05 11.70 -36.83
C ASP A 351 -1.51 12.15 -36.59
N ARG A 352 -1.93 13.23 -37.25
CA ARG A 352 -3.28 13.80 -37.10
C ARG A 352 -4.38 12.91 -37.69
N SER A 353 -4.03 11.92 -38.52
CA SER A 353 -4.99 11.01 -39.14
C SER A 353 -5.50 9.94 -38.17
N LYS A 354 -4.74 9.62 -37.11
CA LYS A 354 -5.08 8.59 -36.13
C LYS A 354 -5.93 9.12 -34.99
N SER A 355 -6.94 8.35 -34.61
CA SER A 355 -7.73 8.59 -33.39
C SER A 355 -6.89 8.40 -32.12
N ILE A 356 -7.35 8.97 -31.01
CA ILE A 356 -6.66 8.84 -29.70
C ILE A 356 -6.52 7.37 -29.28
N ALA A 357 -7.51 6.53 -29.58
CA ALA A 357 -7.47 5.10 -29.28
C ALA A 357 -6.37 4.37 -30.08
N GLU A 358 -6.22 4.70 -31.35
CA GLU A 358 -5.18 4.14 -32.23
C GLU A 358 -3.78 4.61 -31.83
N LYS A 359 -3.63 5.89 -31.46
CA LYS A 359 -2.37 6.42 -30.91
C LYS A 359 -1.98 5.71 -29.62
N HIS A 360 -2.95 5.50 -28.72
CA HIS A 360 -2.70 4.81 -27.46
C HIS A 360 -2.35 3.34 -27.67
N LYS A 361 -3.00 2.67 -28.63
CA LYS A 361 -2.67 1.29 -29.05
C LYS A 361 -1.26 1.22 -29.64
N ALA A 362 -0.88 2.13 -30.53
CA ALA A 362 0.45 2.17 -31.15
C ALA A 362 1.57 2.47 -30.11
N LEU A 363 1.35 3.41 -29.20
CA LEU A 363 2.28 3.69 -28.08
C LEU A 363 2.41 2.49 -27.13
N TRP A 364 1.32 1.74 -26.93
CA TRP A 364 1.33 0.54 -26.10
C TRP A 364 2.13 -0.60 -26.73
N GLU A 365 1.96 -0.84 -28.03
CA GLU A 365 2.77 -1.84 -28.76
C GLU A 365 4.26 -1.46 -28.78
N LEU A 366 4.60 -0.17 -28.91
CA LEU A 366 5.98 0.31 -28.85
C LEU A 366 6.62 0.11 -27.47
N ARG A 367 5.83 0.18 -26.38
CA ARG A 367 6.31 -0.09 -25.00
C ARG A 367 6.52 -1.57 -24.69
N LYS A 368 5.86 -2.49 -25.40
CA LYS A 368 6.00 -3.94 -25.17
C LYS A 368 7.37 -4.50 -25.57
N GLN A 369 8.19 -3.74 -26.30
CA GLN A 369 9.43 -4.25 -26.88
C GLN A 369 10.64 -4.30 -25.90
N ASN A 370 10.56 -3.72 -24.68
CA ASN A 370 11.67 -3.71 -23.68
C ASN A 370 11.41 -4.14 -22.20
N PRO A 371 10.35 -4.90 -21.81
CA PRO A 371 10.01 -5.16 -20.40
C PRO A 371 10.79 -6.29 -19.69
N LYS A 372 11.41 -7.22 -20.42
CA LYS A 372 11.98 -8.46 -19.83
C LYS A 372 13.14 -8.24 -18.85
N ALA A 373 14.16 -7.49 -19.28
CA ALA A 373 15.41 -7.37 -18.52
C ALA A 373 15.19 -6.68 -17.15
N ARG A 374 14.33 -5.66 -17.12
CA ARG A 374 13.99 -4.93 -15.89
C ARG A 374 13.17 -5.77 -14.91
N TRP A 375 12.37 -6.70 -15.41
CA TRP A 375 11.48 -7.51 -14.58
C TRP A 375 12.20 -8.67 -13.89
N GLU A 376 13.12 -9.34 -14.60
CA GLU A 376 13.95 -10.40 -14.01
C GLU A 376 14.87 -9.88 -12.90
N GLU A 377 15.34 -8.65 -13.01
CA GLU A 377 16.14 -8.00 -11.97
C GLU A 377 15.34 -7.73 -10.68
N ILE A 378 14.10 -7.23 -10.83
CA ILE A 378 13.18 -7.02 -9.69
C ILE A 378 12.80 -8.35 -9.03
N LYS A 379 12.59 -9.43 -9.80
CA LYS A 379 12.33 -10.77 -9.26
C LYS A 379 13.50 -11.28 -8.42
N LYS A 380 14.74 -11.12 -8.91
CA LYS A 380 15.94 -11.57 -8.21
C LYS A 380 16.12 -10.82 -6.89
N GLU A 381 15.92 -9.51 -6.89
CA GLU A 381 15.99 -8.67 -5.69
C GLU A 381 14.88 -8.99 -4.69
N ALA A 382 13.65 -9.21 -5.17
CA ALA A 382 12.52 -9.61 -4.33
C ALA A 382 12.76 -10.98 -3.66
N ARG A 383 13.28 -11.98 -4.40
CA ARG A 383 13.61 -13.31 -3.85
C ARG A 383 14.68 -13.23 -2.76
N ALA A 384 15.75 -12.46 -2.97
CA ALA A 384 16.80 -12.27 -1.97
C ALA A 384 16.25 -11.61 -0.70
N ASN A 385 15.43 -10.56 -0.85
CA ASN A 385 14.83 -9.85 0.28
C ASN A 385 13.84 -10.73 1.07
N VAL A 386 13.03 -11.56 0.39
CA VAL A 386 12.09 -12.48 1.06
C VAL A 386 12.84 -13.60 1.79
N THR A 387 13.88 -14.17 1.17
CA THR A 387 14.69 -15.23 1.79
C THR A 387 15.36 -14.74 3.07
N LYS A 388 15.93 -13.53 3.03
CA LYS A 388 16.51 -12.88 4.21
C LYS A 388 15.46 -12.67 5.31
N LEU A 389 14.28 -12.15 4.94
CA LEU A 389 13.20 -11.90 5.88
C LEU A 389 12.66 -13.18 6.55
N ILE A 390 12.60 -14.30 5.82
CA ILE A 390 12.19 -15.60 6.36
C ILE A 390 13.20 -16.09 7.41
N GLY A 391 14.51 -15.93 7.15
CA GLY A 391 15.55 -16.26 8.13
C GLY A 391 15.44 -15.43 9.40
N GLU A 392 15.17 -14.13 9.28
CA GLU A 392 14.97 -13.20 10.41
C GLU A 392 13.67 -13.48 11.18
N LEU A 393 12.64 -14.02 10.51
CA LEU A 393 11.33 -14.27 11.11
C LEU A 393 11.33 -15.36 12.18
N ASN A 394 12.11 -16.43 11.99
CA ASN A 394 12.13 -17.55 12.95
C ASN A 394 12.65 -17.08 14.31
N GLY A 395 13.79 -16.37 14.33
CA GLY A 395 14.34 -15.83 15.58
C GLY A 395 13.40 -14.85 16.28
N MET A 396 12.75 -13.96 15.52
CA MET A 396 11.77 -13.04 16.10
C MET A 396 10.48 -13.73 16.56
N PHE A 397 10.10 -14.85 15.93
CA PHE A 397 8.96 -15.65 16.36
C PHE A 397 9.23 -16.24 17.74
N ASP A 398 10.39 -16.87 17.92
CA ASP A 398 10.81 -17.47 19.18
C ASP A 398 10.91 -16.43 20.28
N GLN A 399 11.50 -15.27 20.00
CA GLN A 399 11.57 -14.16 20.95
C GLN A 399 10.16 -13.63 21.31
N THR A 400 9.24 -13.56 20.35
CA THR A 400 7.87 -13.11 20.62
C THR A 400 7.13 -14.10 21.51
N ILE A 401 7.26 -15.40 21.24
CA ILE A 401 6.65 -16.45 22.07
C ILE A 401 7.26 -16.45 23.47
N ALA A 402 8.59 -16.36 23.60
CA ALA A 402 9.27 -16.26 24.88
C ALA A 402 8.77 -15.06 25.72
N ILE A 403 8.53 -13.91 25.10
CA ILE A 403 7.94 -12.73 25.77
C ILE A 403 6.51 -13.00 26.23
N LEU A 404 5.71 -13.71 25.43
CA LEU A 404 4.31 -13.98 25.73
C LEU A 404 4.14 -15.06 26.81
N ASP A 405 4.99 -16.09 26.79
CA ASP A 405 4.93 -17.24 27.70
C ASP A 405 5.57 -16.98 29.07
N ASP A 406 6.39 -15.94 29.20
CA ASP A 406 6.99 -15.53 30.47
C ASP A 406 5.89 -15.16 31.50
N LYS A 407 5.61 -16.08 32.43
CA LYS A 407 4.58 -15.89 33.47
C LYS A 407 4.99 -14.88 34.54
N SER A 408 6.29 -14.57 34.66
CA SER A 408 6.80 -13.63 35.67
C SER A 408 6.53 -12.17 35.31
N LYS A 409 6.36 -11.87 34.01
CA LYS A 409 6.14 -10.50 33.52
C LYS A 409 4.68 -10.07 33.57
N THR A 410 4.46 -8.87 34.08
CA THR A 410 3.16 -8.18 33.99
C THR A 410 2.82 -7.86 32.53
N GLN A 411 1.53 -7.67 32.23
CA GLN A 411 1.08 -7.33 30.88
C GLN A 411 1.76 -6.07 30.31
N ARG A 412 2.06 -5.09 31.18
CA ARG A 412 2.76 -3.86 30.78
C ARG A 412 4.21 -4.13 30.37
N GLU A 413 4.88 -5.06 31.04
CA GLU A 413 6.25 -5.48 30.73
C GLU A 413 6.30 -6.31 29.45
N LYS A 414 5.35 -7.22 29.24
CA LYS A 414 5.21 -7.95 27.97
C LYS A 414 5.03 -6.99 26.79
N LEU A 415 4.17 -5.98 26.92
CA LEU A 415 3.97 -4.96 25.89
C LEU A 415 5.24 -4.13 25.65
N LYS A 416 5.99 -3.77 26.70
CA LYS A 416 7.29 -3.08 26.57
C LYS A 416 8.30 -3.95 25.81
N ALA A 417 8.41 -5.23 26.14
CA ALA A 417 9.31 -6.17 25.48
C ALA A 417 8.94 -6.39 24.00
N LEU A 418 7.65 -6.56 23.67
CA LEU A 418 7.19 -6.63 22.28
C LEU A 418 7.47 -5.33 21.51
N CYS A 419 7.38 -4.19 22.17
CA CYS A 419 7.74 -2.91 21.57
C CYS A 419 9.25 -2.75 21.34
N ALA A 420 10.10 -3.35 22.19
CA ALA A 420 11.54 -3.41 21.96
C ALA A 420 11.86 -4.30 20.75
N LEU A 421 11.22 -5.48 20.68
CA LEU A 421 11.38 -6.40 19.55
C LEU A 421 10.97 -5.77 18.21
N ARG A 422 9.87 -5.01 18.19
CA ARG A 422 9.45 -4.24 17.02
C ARG A 422 10.46 -3.17 16.59
N LYS A 423 11.25 -2.62 17.53
CA LYS A 423 12.26 -1.61 17.22
C LYS A 423 13.53 -2.24 16.64
N GLU A 424 13.87 -3.45 17.06
CA GLU A 424 15.05 -4.18 16.57
C GLU A 424 14.88 -4.56 15.10
N ASP A 425 13.75 -5.15 14.72
CA ASP A 425 13.45 -5.43 13.31
C ASP A 425 11.96 -5.17 12.98
N PRO A 426 11.64 -3.96 12.49
CA PRO A 426 10.26 -3.59 12.21
C PRO A 426 9.66 -4.36 11.03
N LYS A 427 10.46 -4.87 10.10
CA LYS A 427 9.94 -5.54 8.90
C LYS A 427 9.47 -6.94 9.26
N ALA A 428 10.33 -7.74 9.87
CA ALA A 428 9.91 -9.09 10.22
C ALA A 428 8.90 -9.07 11.39
N TYR A 429 8.94 -8.12 12.34
CA TYR A 429 7.86 -7.95 13.35
C TYR A 429 6.50 -7.63 12.72
N ASN A 430 6.43 -6.80 11.67
CA ASN A 430 5.17 -6.48 11.00
C ASN A 430 4.60 -7.70 10.26
N VAL A 431 5.46 -8.53 9.65
CA VAL A 431 5.02 -9.80 9.05
C VAL A 431 4.53 -10.75 10.14
N LEU A 432 5.26 -10.89 11.24
CA LEU A 432 4.91 -11.72 12.38
C LEU A 432 3.59 -11.28 13.04
N ARG A 433 3.40 -9.97 13.20
CA ARG A 433 2.12 -9.38 13.62
C ARG A 433 1.00 -9.73 12.65
N THR A 434 1.25 -9.68 11.35
CA THR A 434 0.25 -10.04 10.34
C THR A 434 -0.10 -11.53 10.41
N VAL A 435 0.89 -12.39 10.65
CA VAL A 435 0.73 -13.82 10.93
C VAL A 435 -0.13 -13.98 12.19
N PHE A 436 0.21 -13.36 13.31
CA PHE A 436 -0.61 -13.42 14.52
C PHE A 436 -2.03 -12.85 14.34
N GLU A 437 -2.22 -11.76 13.59
CA GLU A 437 -3.56 -11.23 13.28
C GLU A 437 -4.40 -12.19 12.43
N GLN A 438 -3.75 -13.03 11.62
CA GLN A 438 -4.41 -14.05 10.79
C GLN A 438 -4.68 -15.34 11.55
N PHE A 439 -3.74 -15.79 12.39
CA PHE A 439 -3.78 -17.12 13.02
C PHE A 439 -4.21 -17.10 14.49
N ILE A 440 -4.08 -15.97 15.20
CA ILE A 440 -4.58 -15.83 16.57
C ILE A 440 -5.99 -15.22 16.52
N PRO A 441 -7.02 -15.88 17.09
CA PRO A 441 -8.37 -15.35 17.10
C PRO A 441 -8.42 -13.99 17.80
N LYS A 442 -9.19 -13.05 17.22
CA LYS A 442 -9.37 -11.63 17.64
C LYS A 442 -9.87 -11.41 19.08
N ARG A 443 -9.96 -12.46 19.89
CA ARG A 443 -10.41 -12.46 21.29
C ARG A 443 -9.29 -12.29 22.31
N MET A 444 -8.03 -12.27 21.88
CA MET A 444 -6.94 -11.86 22.76
C MET A 444 -7.14 -10.38 23.15
N PRO A 445 -7.34 -10.03 24.44
CA PRO A 445 -7.45 -8.64 24.91
C PRO A 445 -6.16 -7.81 24.71
N PHE A 446 -5.16 -8.36 24.02
CA PHE A 446 -3.78 -7.90 23.98
C PHE A 446 -3.46 -6.89 22.87
N LEU A 447 -4.27 -6.78 21.81
CA LEU A 447 -3.84 -6.05 20.59
C LEU A 447 -4.83 -5.01 20.07
N HIS A 448 -5.96 -4.83 20.74
CA HIS A 448 -6.89 -3.76 20.39
C HIS A 448 -6.99 -2.84 21.60
N SER A 449 -6.25 -1.75 21.55
CA SER A 449 -6.47 -0.56 22.37
C SER A 449 -7.82 0.05 22.01
N GLY A 450 -8.89 -0.60 22.50
CA GLY A 450 -10.18 0.05 22.65
C GLY A 450 -10.02 1.22 23.64
N PRO A 451 -10.78 2.31 23.47
CA PRO A 451 -10.75 3.40 24.42
C PRO A 451 -11.22 2.85 25.76
N LEU A 452 -10.34 2.91 26.76
CA LEU A 452 -10.66 2.64 28.16
C LEU A 452 -11.84 3.53 28.54
N GLY A 453 -13.02 2.93 28.65
CA GLY A 453 -14.20 3.56 29.20
C GLY A 453 -14.02 3.74 30.70
N GLY A 454 -13.19 4.70 31.10
CA GLY A 454 -13.07 5.15 32.47
C GLY A 454 -14.37 5.85 32.86
N ARG A 455 -15.18 5.15 33.66
CA ARG A 455 -16.28 5.70 34.42
C ARG A 455 -15.67 6.65 35.47
N ARG A 456 -15.46 7.92 35.12
CA ARG A 456 -15.13 8.94 36.13
C ARG A 456 -16.41 9.27 36.89
N GLU A 457 -16.50 8.75 38.11
CA GLU A 457 -17.27 9.37 39.18
C GLU A 457 -16.72 10.78 39.39
N SER A 458 -17.50 11.78 38.99
CA SER A 458 -17.31 13.16 39.43
C SER A 458 -18.34 13.43 40.51
N THR A 459 -17.84 13.60 41.72
CA THR A 459 -18.48 14.27 42.86
C THR A 459 -19.27 15.49 42.41
N TRP A 460 -20.59 15.44 42.61
CA TRP A 460 -21.50 16.57 42.48
C TRP A 460 -21.61 17.28 43.83
N VAL A 461 -21.25 18.56 43.87
CA VAL A 461 -21.77 19.52 44.87
C VAL A 461 -22.65 20.51 44.10
N GLY A 462 -23.92 20.57 44.51
CA GLY A 462 -24.81 21.71 44.33
C GLY A 462 -25.25 22.04 42.91
N LEU A 463 -26.44 21.55 42.53
CA LEU A 463 -27.56 22.39 42.03
C LEU A 463 -28.78 21.50 41.68
N ARG A 464 -29.88 21.85 42.36
CA ARG A 464 -31.29 21.40 42.37
C ARG A 464 -31.76 20.34 41.32
N PRO A 465 -32.56 19.34 41.73
CA PRO A 465 -33.18 18.39 40.82
C PRO A 465 -34.40 19.02 40.11
N ARG A 466 -34.43 18.96 38.77
CA ARG A 466 -35.69 19.06 38.01
C ARG A 466 -36.30 17.66 37.84
N PRO A 467 -37.63 17.52 37.93
CA PRO A 467 -38.29 16.22 37.83
C PRO A 467 -38.20 15.70 36.39
N ARG A 468 -37.51 14.57 36.19
CA ARG A 468 -37.55 13.82 34.93
C ARG A 468 -38.88 13.10 34.83
N ILE A 469 -39.81 13.69 34.08
CA ILE A 469 -40.92 12.96 33.50
C ILE A 469 -40.32 12.03 32.42
N LEU A 470 -40.08 10.78 32.79
CA LEU A 470 -39.72 9.70 31.87
C LEU A 470 -40.92 9.40 30.97
N ARG A 471 -40.98 9.98 29.77
CA ARG A 471 -41.80 9.41 28.70
C ARG A 471 -41.03 8.24 28.07
N PRO A 472 -41.58 7.02 28.07
CA PRO A 472 -40.93 5.89 27.44
C PRO A 472 -41.04 6.03 25.92
N CYS A 473 -39.92 6.21 25.23
CA CYS A 473 -39.85 5.98 23.80
C CYS A 473 -40.09 4.48 23.53
N ARG A 474 -41.36 4.15 23.31
CA ARG A 474 -41.83 2.82 22.91
C ARG A 474 -41.36 2.58 21.47
N TRP A 475 -40.19 1.99 21.33
CA TRP A 475 -39.76 1.40 20.06
C TRP A 475 -40.80 0.34 19.70
N HIS A 476 -41.58 0.58 18.64
CA HIS A 476 -42.43 -0.43 18.03
C HIS A 476 -41.55 -1.49 17.34
N PHE A 477 -40.83 -2.29 18.12
CA PHE A 477 -40.59 -3.68 17.73
C PHE A 477 -41.97 -4.31 17.62
N SER A 478 -42.29 -4.91 16.47
CA SER A 478 -43.59 -5.57 16.31
C SER A 478 -43.78 -6.59 17.44
N LYS A 479 -44.79 -6.39 18.29
CA LYS A 479 -45.18 -7.28 19.39
C LYS A 479 -45.38 -8.75 19.00
N LYS A 480 -45.41 -9.07 17.70
CA LYS A 480 -45.49 -10.46 17.17
C LYS A 480 -44.35 -11.41 17.59
N HIS A 481 -43.33 -10.96 18.33
CA HIS A 481 -42.23 -11.82 18.80
C HIS A 481 -42.11 -11.97 20.33
N GLU A 482 -42.86 -11.21 21.14
CA GLU A 482 -42.73 -11.28 22.61
C GLU A 482 -43.46 -12.48 23.24
N ASP A 483 -44.50 -13.03 22.59
CA ASP A 483 -45.32 -14.10 23.18
C ASP A 483 -44.89 -15.53 22.80
N LEU A 484 -43.72 -15.69 22.17
CA LEU A 484 -43.16 -17.04 21.94
C LEU A 484 -42.56 -17.55 23.24
N THR A 485 -43.23 -18.53 23.85
CA THR A 485 -42.69 -19.28 24.99
C THR A 485 -41.26 -19.77 24.70
N GLU A 486 -40.41 -19.86 25.73
CA GLU A 486 -39.03 -20.36 25.56
C GLU A 486 -38.99 -21.74 24.89
N ALA A 487 -40.02 -22.56 25.09
CA ALA A 487 -40.24 -23.81 24.37
C ALA A 487 -40.37 -23.60 22.85
N LYS A 488 -41.19 -22.64 22.38
CA LYS A 488 -41.31 -22.33 20.94
C LYS A 488 -40.02 -21.74 20.36
N LYS A 489 -39.31 -20.89 21.12
CA LYS A 489 -37.98 -20.38 20.70
C LYS A 489 -36.94 -21.50 20.59
N LYS A 490 -36.94 -22.44 21.54
CA LYS A 490 -36.08 -23.64 21.53
C LYS A 490 -36.41 -24.54 20.34
N ALA A 491 -37.68 -24.89 20.13
CA ALA A 491 -38.12 -25.68 18.98
C ALA A 491 -37.74 -25.04 17.63
N ARG A 492 -37.88 -23.70 17.51
CA ARG A 492 -37.44 -22.97 16.31
C ARG A 492 -35.93 -23.03 16.11
N ARG A 493 -35.13 -22.91 17.18
CA ARG A 493 -33.66 -23.05 17.12
C ARG A 493 -33.27 -24.46 16.69
N ASP A 494 -33.91 -25.49 17.24
CA ASP A 494 -33.63 -26.89 16.90
C ASP A 494 -34.04 -27.21 15.47
N LYS A 495 -35.18 -26.69 14.99
CA LYS A 495 -35.58 -26.77 13.58
C LYS A 495 -34.54 -26.13 12.66
N MET A 496 -34.10 -24.90 12.95
CA MET A 496 -33.06 -24.23 12.17
C MET A 496 -31.71 -25.00 12.19
N ARG A 497 -31.36 -25.63 13.31
CA ARG A 497 -30.15 -26.47 13.41
C ARG A 497 -30.26 -27.72 12.53
N LYS A 498 -31.41 -28.40 12.54
CA LYS A 498 -31.66 -29.57 11.67
C LYS A 498 -31.61 -29.18 10.20
N GLU A 499 -32.28 -28.09 9.81
CA GLU A 499 -32.26 -27.55 8.44
C GLU A 499 -30.84 -27.16 8.01
N ALA A 500 -30.08 -26.48 8.88
CA ALA A 500 -28.70 -26.14 8.61
C ALA A 500 -27.85 -27.39 8.36
N ARG A 501 -27.96 -28.42 9.20
CA ARG A 501 -27.22 -29.68 9.02
C ARG A 501 -27.58 -30.39 7.72
N ALA A 502 -28.87 -30.46 7.39
CA ALA A 502 -29.32 -31.06 6.13
C ALA A 502 -28.74 -30.30 4.93
N ASN A 503 -28.72 -28.96 4.98
CA ASN A 503 -28.12 -28.14 3.93
C ASN A 503 -26.60 -28.33 3.82
N VAL A 504 -25.89 -28.40 4.96
CA VAL A 504 -24.43 -28.65 4.97
C VAL A 504 -24.13 -30.03 4.42
N ALA A 505 -24.83 -31.08 4.84
CA ALA A 505 -24.67 -32.43 4.34
C ALA A 505 -24.95 -32.52 2.84
N LYS A 506 -26.01 -31.84 2.37
CA LYS A 506 -26.32 -31.73 0.94
C LYS A 506 -25.19 -31.06 0.15
N ILE A 507 -24.67 -29.93 0.63
CA ILE A 507 -23.53 -29.25 -0.02
C ILE A 507 -22.30 -30.16 -0.05
N ILE A 508 -22.00 -30.89 1.04
CA ILE A 508 -20.86 -31.82 1.07
C ILE A 508 -21.05 -32.98 0.09
N GLY A 509 -22.26 -33.52 -0.05
CA GLY A 509 -22.57 -34.54 -1.05
C GLY A 509 -22.36 -34.03 -2.48
N GLU A 510 -22.79 -32.80 -2.77
CA GLU A 510 -22.63 -32.16 -4.09
C GLU A 510 -21.19 -31.71 -4.38
N LEU A 511 -20.33 -31.54 -3.36
CA LEU A 511 -18.96 -31.04 -3.53
C LEU A 511 -18.07 -31.98 -4.38
N ASN A 512 -18.19 -33.30 -4.20
CA ASN A 512 -17.39 -34.27 -4.96
C ASN A 512 -17.77 -34.22 -6.45
N GLU A 513 -19.06 -34.30 -6.76
CA GLU A 513 -19.53 -34.24 -8.15
C GLU A 513 -19.17 -32.90 -8.82
N ALA A 514 -19.28 -31.79 -8.10
CA ALA A 514 -18.88 -30.48 -8.61
C ALA A 514 -17.37 -30.36 -8.80
N LEU A 515 -16.56 -30.96 -7.92
CA LEU A 515 -15.11 -31.02 -8.08
C LEU A 515 -14.73 -31.82 -9.32
N ASP A 516 -15.30 -33.00 -9.51
CA ASP A 516 -15.03 -33.86 -10.67
C ASP A 516 -15.37 -33.15 -11.98
N LYS A 517 -16.52 -32.44 -12.01
CA LYS A 517 -16.89 -31.60 -13.16
C LYS A 517 -15.91 -30.44 -13.38
N GLN A 518 -15.42 -29.79 -12.33
CA GLN A 518 -14.41 -28.73 -12.48
C GLN A 518 -13.07 -29.29 -12.98
N ILE A 519 -12.66 -30.46 -12.50
CA ILE A 519 -11.46 -31.17 -12.96
C ILE A 519 -11.60 -31.51 -14.43
N ALA A 520 -12.73 -32.08 -14.85
CA ALA A 520 -13.02 -32.39 -16.25
C ALA A 520 -12.96 -31.13 -17.14
N ILE A 521 -13.51 -29.99 -16.69
CA ILE A 521 -13.40 -28.71 -17.43
C ILE A 521 -11.96 -28.24 -17.54
N PHE A 522 -11.15 -28.39 -16.49
CA PHE A 522 -9.75 -27.97 -16.50
C PHE A 522 -8.88 -28.85 -17.41
N ASP A 523 -9.06 -30.17 -17.33
CA ASP A 523 -8.23 -31.17 -18.02
C ASP A 523 -8.58 -31.34 -19.50
N ASP A 524 -9.75 -30.87 -19.92
CA ASP A 524 -10.15 -30.90 -21.32
C ASP A 524 -9.23 -29.99 -22.16
N LYS A 525 -8.23 -30.58 -22.80
CA LYS A 525 -7.28 -29.88 -23.67
C LYS A 525 -7.93 -29.40 -24.97
N SER A 526 -9.09 -29.95 -25.35
CA SER A 526 -9.80 -29.59 -26.58
C SER A 526 -10.52 -28.24 -26.48
N LYS A 527 -10.94 -27.85 -25.26
CA LYS A 527 -11.66 -26.61 -25.02
C LYS A 527 -10.75 -25.39 -24.94
N THR A 528 -11.14 -24.34 -25.65
CA THR A 528 -10.55 -23.00 -25.52
C THR A 528 -10.80 -22.41 -24.13
N PHE A 529 -10.02 -21.39 -23.75
CA PHE A 529 -10.20 -20.71 -22.47
C PHE A 529 -11.62 -20.13 -22.30
N GLU A 530 -12.20 -19.58 -23.37
CA GLU A 530 -13.56 -19.03 -23.34
C GLU A 530 -14.62 -20.12 -23.10
N GLU A 531 -14.48 -21.28 -23.73
CA GLU A 531 -15.36 -22.43 -23.52
C GLU A 531 -15.24 -22.97 -22.10
N LYS A 532 -14.02 -23.05 -21.55
CA LYS A 532 -13.82 -23.42 -20.14
C LYS A 532 -14.51 -22.43 -19.21
N MET A 533 -14.40 -21.13 -19.46
CA MET A 533 -15.06 -20.09 -18.66
C MET A 533 -16.59 -20.15 -18.78
N LYS A 534 -17.15 -20.45 -19.96
CA LYS A 534 -18.58 -20.71 -20.15
C LYS A 534 -19.03 -21.95 -19.35
N ALA A 535 -18.28 -23.05 -19.41
CA ALA A 535 -18.58 -24.26 -18.64
C ALA A 535 -18.53 -24.00 -17.12
N PHE A 536 -17.57 -23.22 -16.62
CA PHE A 536 -17.56 -22.79 -15.21
C PHE A 536 -18.76 -21.91 -14.85
N ALA A 537 -19.19 -21.03 -15.76
CA ALA A 537 -20.37 -20.20 -15.55
C ALA A 537 -21.66 -21.04 -15.45
N GLU A 538 -21.79 -22.09 -16.27
CA GLU A 538 -22.91 -23.04 -16.19
C GLU A 538 -22.89 -23.85 -14.90
N LEU A 539 -21.72 -24.35 -14.49
CA LEU A 539 -21.55 -25.06 -13.21
C LEU A 539 -21.92 -24.15 -12.02
N ARG A 540 -21.54 -22.87 -12.08
CA ARG A 540 -21.93 -21.86 -11.10
C ARG A 540 -23.44 -21.57 -11.10
N LYS A 541 -24.11 -21.61 -12.26
CA LYS A 541 -25.57 -21.42 -12.36
C LYS A 541 -26.33 -22.60 -11.74
N LYS A 542 -25.87 -23.84 -11.98
CA LYS A 542 -26.49 -25.07 -11.46
C LYS A 542 -26.41 -25.14 -9.93
N SER A 543 -25.23 -24.90 -9.35
CA SER A 543 -25.01 -25.01 -7.90
C SER A 543 -24.17 -23.85 -7.36
N PRO A 544 -24.74 -22.63 -7.21
CA PRO A 544 -23.98 -21.43 -6.85
C PRO A 544 -23.28 -21.52 -5.49
N LYS A 545 -23.90 -22.18 -4.51
CA LYS A 545 -23.34 -22.38 -3.18
C LYS A 545 -22.14 -23.33 -3.21
N VAL A 546 -22.27 -24.47 -3.87
CA VAL A 546 -21.20 -25.46 -4.03
C VAL A 546 -20.01 -24.85 -4.76
N TYR A 547 -20.26 -24.09 -5.84
CA TYR A 547 -19.22 -23.36 -6.55
C TYR A 547 -18.50 -22.34 -5.67
N HIS A 548 -19.23 -21.61 -4.80
CA HIS A 548 -18.63 -20.66 -3.89
C HIS A 548 -17.70 -21.33 -2.88
N VAL A 549 -18.14 -22.46 -2.31
CA VAL A 549 -17.34 -23.27 -1.39
C VAL A 549 -16.09 -23.80 -2.10
N LEU A 550 -16.21 -24.43 -3.27
CA LEU A 550 -15.05 -24.92 -4.04
C LEU A 550 -14.05 -23.81 -4.33
N ARG A 551 -14.52 -22.65 -4.78
CA ARG A 551 -13.66 -21.49 -5.06
C ARG A 551 -12.87 -21.05 -3.83
N LEU A 552 -13.48 -21.10 -2.64
CA LEU A 552 -12.80 -20.74 -1.39
C LEU A 552 -11.80 -21.82 -0.96
N ILE A 553 -12.14 -23.10 -1.13
CA ILE A 553 -11.19 -24.21 -0.89
C ILE A 553 -9.97 -24.03 -1.81
N PHE A 554 -10.18 -23.84 -3.11
CA PHE A 554 -9.07 -23.58 -4.05
C PHE A 554 -8.25 -22.35 -3.69
N LYS A 555 -8.87 -21.29 -3.18
CA LYS A 555 -8.13 -20.10 -2.73
C LYS A 555 -7.26 -20.36 -1.50
N GLN A 556 -7.65 -21.31 -0.65
CA GLN A 556 -6.88 -21.71 0.53
C GLN A 556 -5.77 -22.71 0.17
N THR A 557 -6.03 -23.63 -0.76
CA THR A 557 -5.09 -24.71 -1.11
C THR A 557 -4.12 -24.35 -2.23
N ALA A 558 -4.50 -23.46 -3.16
CA ALA A 558 -3.62 -23.09 -4.25
C ALA A 558 -2.49 -22.16 -3.75
N PRO A 559 -1.22 -22.44 -4.12
CA PRO A 559 -0.15 -21.50 -3.84
C PRO A 559 -0.46 -20.17 -4.53
N LYS A 560 -0.22 -19.05 -3.82
CA LYS A 560 -0.39 -17.69 -4.37
C LYS A 560 0.73 -17.41 -5.38
N GLN A 561 0.70 -18.05 -6.54
CA GLN A 561 1.61 -17.72 -7.62
C GLN A 561 1.04 -16.57 -8.45
N PRO A 562 1.83 -15.54 -8.77
CA PRO A 562 1.46 -14.55 -9.76
C PRO A 562 1.47 -15.22 -11.14
N PHE A 563 0.29 -15.38 -11.75
CA PHE A 563 0.18 -15.78 -13.15
C PHE A 563 0.67 -14.62 -14.03
N GLU A 564 1.95 -14.57 -14.33
CA GLU A 564 2.49 -13.68 -15.35
C GLU A 564 2.26 -14.28 -16.74
N LYS A 565 1.90 -13.44 -17.72
CA LYS A 565 1.75 -13.88 -19.11
C LYS A 565 3.12 -14.15 -19.69
N HIS A 566 3.44 -15.42 -19.91
CA HIS A 566 4.71 -15.88 -20.48
C HIS A 566 4.71 -15.87 -22.02
N GLU A 567 4.39 -14.73 -22.64
CA GLU A 567 4.31 -14.64 -24.12
C GLU A 567 5.67 -14.77 -24.82
N SER A 568 6.77 -14.82 -24.07
CA SER A 568 8.12 -14.68 -24.63
C SER A 568 9.12 -15.73 -24.13
N LEU A 569 8.66 -16.79 -23.48
CA LEU A 569 9.51 -17.94 -23.13
C LEU A 569 9.79 -18.80 -24.37
N SER A 570 10.97 -19.41 -24.38
CA SER A 570 11.30 -20.47 -25.35
C SER A 570 10.34 -21.66 -25.21
N GLU A 571 10.19 -22.46 -26.25
CA GLU A 571 9.31 -23.63 -26.22
C GLU A 571 9.69 -24.64 -25.14
N THR A 572 10.99 -24.78 -24.85
CA THR A 572 11.52 -25.62 -23.77
C THR A 572 11.13 -25.08 -22.39
N GLU A 573 11.30 -23.78 -22.13
CA GLU A 573 10.86 -23.15 -20.88
C GLU A 573 9.34 -23.22 -20.69
N LYS A 574 8.56 -23.11 -21.77
CA LYS A 574 7.10 -23.30 -21.73
C LYS A 574 6.75 -24.74 -21.34
N ALA A 575 7.46 -25.73 -21.87
CA ALA A 575 7.25 -27.13 -21.54
C ALA A 575 7.62 -27.44 -20.07
N GLU A 576 8.72 -26.88 -19.56
CA GLU A 576 9.11 -27.01 -18.15
C GLU A 576 8.11 -26.34 -17.20
N ILE A 577 7.65 -25.13 -17.52
CA ILE A 577 6.62 -24.46 -16.72
C ILE A 577 5.32 -25.25 -16.73
N GLU A 578 4.90 -25.80 -17.87
CA GLU A 578 3.67 -26.60 -17.91
C GLU A 578 3.82 -27.91 -17.10
N LYS A 579 5.01 -28.54 -17.07
CA LYS A 579 5.30 -29.68 -16.16
C LYS A 579 5.14 -29.28 -14.69
N VAL A 580 5.79 -28.19 -14.26
CA VAL A 580 5.68 -27.68 -12.87
C VAL A 580 4.22 -27.32 -12.55
N ARG A 581 3.51 -26.74 -13.51
CA ARG A 581 2.10 -26.38 -13.36
C ARG A 581 1.22 -27.62 -13.19
N ASP A 582 1.48 -28.69 -13.93
CA ASP A 582 0.75 -29.95 -13.80
C ASP A 582 1.04 -30.66 -12.48
N GLU A 583 2.27 -30.60 -11.96
CA GLU A 583 2.62 -31.06 -10.62
C GLU A 583 1.86 -30.28 -9.53
N ILE A 584 1.86 -28.94 -9.60
CA ILE A 584 1.09 -28.09 -8.69
C ILE A 584 -0.41 -28.39 -8.77
N LYS A 585 -0.96 -28.57 -9.99
CA LYS A 585 -2.38 -28.94 -10.18
C LYS A 585 -2.68 -30.28 -9.49
N LYS A 586 -1.82 -31.29 -9.65
CA LYS A 586 -1.98 -32.61 -8.98
C LYS A 586 -1.91 -32.49 -7.47
N GLU A 587 -0.96 -31.74 -6.92
CA GLU A 587 -0.82 -31.52 -5.48
C GLU A 587 -2.05 -30.81 -4.89
N VAL A 588 -2.49 -29.73 -5.53
CA VAL A 588 -3.69 -28.98 -5.11
C VAL A 588 -4.93 -29.87 -5.15
N ARG A 589 -5.09 -30.69 -6.19
CA ARG A 589 -6.20 -31.66 -6.28
C ARG A 589 -6.17 -32.67 -5.14
N ALA A 590 -5.01 -33.26 -4.87
CA ALA A 590 -4.86 -34.22 -3.77
C ALA A 590 -5.24 -33.58 -2.41
N LYS A 591 -4.81 -32.33 -2.17
CA LYS A 591 -5.19 -31.57 -0.97
C LYS A 591 -6.69 -31.31 -0.90
N VAL A 592 -7.32 -30.87 -2.00
CA VAL A 592 -8.77 -30.62 -2.06
C VAL A 592 -9.58 -31.89 -1.79
N ILE A 593 -9.21 -33.01 -2.43
CA ILE A 593 -9.85 -34.32 -2.22
C ILE A 593 -9.72 -34.76 -0.76
N LYS A 594 -8.53 -34.63 -0.18
CA LYS A 594 -8.28 -34.94 1.23
C LYS A 594 -9.16 -34.11 2.16
N ILE A 595 -9.25 -32.80 1.95
CA ILE A 595 -10.10 -31.91 2.74
C ILE A 595 -11.57 -32.32 2.63
N ILE A 596 -12.07 -32.58 1.41
CA ILE A 596 -13.48 -32.95 1.20
C ILE A 596 -13.79 -34.31 1.85
N GLY A 597 -12.90 -35.29 1.73
CA GLY A 597 -13.05 -36.59 2.42
C GLY A 597 -13.14 -36.45 3.94
N GLN A 598 -12.44 -35.47 4.52
CA GLN A 598 -12.46 -35.20 5.96
C GLN A 598 -13.68 -34.38 6.42
N LEU A 599 -14.39 -33.67 5.53
CA LEU A 599 -15.51 -32.80 5.90
C LEU A 599 -16.67 -33.56 6.58
N ASN A 600 -16.99 -34.77 6.13
CA ASN A 600 -18.06 -35.58 6.73
C ASN A 600 -17.73 -36.00 8.16
N ALA A 601 -16.49 -36.43 8.41
CA ALA A 601 -16.01 -36.77 9.75
C ALA A 601 -15.99 -35.53 10.66
N ALA A 602 -15.49 -34.39 10.16
CA ALA A 602 -15.46 -33.13 10.91
C ALA A 602 -16.88 -32.63 11.23
N LEU A 603 -17.82 -32.73 10.30
CA LEU A 603 -19.24 -32.41 10.53
C LEU A 603 -19.83 -33.31 11.62
N SER A 604 -19.57 -34.62 11.55
CA SER A 604 -20.05 -35.60 12.54
C SER A 604 -19.50 -35.31 13.94
N LYS A 605 -18.20 -35.02 14.07
CA LYS A 605 -17.60 -34.61 15.36
C LYS A 605 -18.19 -33.30 15.89
N THR A 606 -18.39 -32.30 15.02
CA THR A 606 -18.98 -31.00 15.38
C THR A 606 -20.42 -31.16 15.86
N THR A 607 -21.21 -31.99 15.18
CA THR A 607 -22.61 -32.24 15.54
C THR A 607 -22.73 -32.98 16.87
N ALA A 608 -21.88 -33.99 17.11
CA ALA A 608 -21.80 -34.67 18.40
C ALA A 608 -21.53 -33.70 19.56
N ILE A 609 -20.58 -32.77 19.43
CA ILE A 609 -20.31 -31.75 20.47
C ILE A 609 -21.50 -30.82 20.69
N LEU A 610 -22.15 -30.39 19.61
CA LEU A 610 -23.26 -29.45 19.72
C LEU A 610 -24.51 -30.08 20.35
N ASP A 611 -24.74 -31.37 20.09
CA ASP A 611 -25.90 -32.12 20.59
C ASP A 611 -25.72 -32.68 22.00
N ASP A 612 -24.47 -32.82 22.45
CA ASP A 612 -24.17 -33.30 23.80
C ASP A 612 -24.83 -32.40 24.86
N LYS A 613 -25.86 -32.89 25.53
CA LYS A 613 -26.60 -32.14 26.55
C LYS A 613 -25.82 -32.02 27.87
N SER A 614 -24.83 -32.88 28.09
CA SER A 614 -24.02 -32.88 29.31
C SER A 614 -23.05 -31.70 29.35
N LYS A 615 -22.58 -31.23 28.18
CA LYS A 615 -21.63 -30.13 28.07
C LYS A 615 -22.30 -28.77 28.20
N THR A 616 -21.72 -27.93 29.04
CA THR A 616 -22.01 -26.49 29.13
C THR A 616 -21.64 -25.77 27.83
N ALA A 617 -22.17 -24.56 27.64
CA ALA A 617 -21.84 -23.75 26.46
C ALA A 617 -20.34 -23.46 26.33
N LYS A 618 -19.63 -23.33 27.45
CA LYS A 618 -18.18 -23.10 27.49
C LYS A 618 -17.40 -24.33 27.06
N GLU A 619 -17.73 -25.51 27.60
CA GLU A 619 -17.08 -26.78 27.23
C GLU A 619 -17.32 -27.13 25.76
N LYS A 620 -18.51 -26.84 25.22
CA LYS A 620 -18.78 -26.99 23.78
C LYS A 620 -17.87 -26.11 22.93
N LEU A 621 -17.67 -24.86 23.33
CA LEU A 621 -16.79 -23.94 22.62
C LEU A 621 -15.33 -24.42 22.66
N GLU A 622 -14.86 -24.86 23.83
CA GLU A 622 -13.50 -25.40 24.02
C GLU A 622 -13.28 -26.67 23.19
N ALA A 623 -14.25 -27.59 23.18
CA ALA A 623 -14.19 -28.80 22.37
C ALA A 623 -14.20 -28.49 20.86
N LEU A 624 -15.00 -27.51 20.41
CA LEU A 624 -14.97 -27.04 19.02
C LEU A 624 -13.62 -26.39 18.64
N TRP A 625 -12.98 -25.69 19.58
CA TRP A 625 -11.65 -25.13 19.37
C TRP A 625 -10.56 -26.19 19.31
N ALA A 626 -10.64 -27.23 20.15
CA ALA A 626 -9.75 -28.38 20.10
C ALA A 626 -9.82 -29.07 18.73
N LEU A 627 -11.04 -29.33 18.23
CA LEU A 627 -11.24 -29.88 16.89
C LEU A 627 -10.66 -29.01 15.78
N ARG A 628 -10.82 -27.68 15.87
CA ARG A 628 -10.22 -26.75 14.90
C ARG A 628 -8.70 -26.77 14.94
N LYS A 629 -8.09 -26.98 16.11
CA LYS A 629 -6.63 -27.12 16.23
C LYS A 629 -6.12 -28.42 15.60
N GLU A 630 -6.88 -29.51 15.66
CA GLU A 630 -6.51 -30.79 15.03
C GLU A 630 -6.43 -30.68 13.50
N ASN A 631 -7.36 -29.98 12.85
CA ASN A 631 -7.42 -29.86 11.39
C ASN A 631 -7.91 -28.46 10.95
N PRO A 632 -7.06 -27.41 11.02
CA PRO A 632 -7.50 -26.03 10.81
C PRO A 632 -8.12 -25.80 9.43
N GLU A 633 -7.56 -26.41 8.38
CA GLU A 633 -8.03 -26.26 7.00
C GLU A 633 -9.46 -26.80 6.83
N VAL A 634 -9.75 -27.99 7.36
CA VAL A 634 -11.08 -28.62 7.28
C VAL A 634 -12.12 -27.79 8.02
N TYR A 635 -11.78 -27.25 9.19
CA TYR A 635 -12.70 -26.44 9.99
C TYR A 635 -12.94 -25.03 9.42
N ASP A 636 -11.95 -24.45 8.74
CA ASP A 636 -12.14 -23.19 8.03
C ASP A 636 -13.11 -23.36 6.85
N VAL A 637 -12.96 -24.45 6.08
CA VAL A 637 -13.90 -24.82 5.02
C VAL A 637 -15.29 -25.11 5.57
N LEU A 638 -15.39 -25.87 6.67
CA LEU A 638 -16.66 -26.16 7.33
C LEU A 638 -17.35 -24.87 7.80
N GLY A 639 -16.60 -23.92 8.35
CA GLY A 639 -17.08 -22.60 8.74
C GLY A 639 -17.69 -21.81 7.58
N ILE A 640 -17.03 -21.84 6.42
CA ILE A 640 -17.54 -21.24 5.17
C ILE A 640 -18.86 -21.92 4.74
N ILE A 641 -18.91 -23.26 4.77
CA ILE A 641 -20.12 -24.01 4.39
C ILE A 641 -21.29 -23.64 5.31
N PHE A 642 -21.06 -23.47 6.62
CA PHE A 642 -22.07 -23.01 7.56
C PHE A 642 -22.55 -21.58 7.26
N GLU A 643 -21.65 -20.65 6.91
CA GLU A 643 -22.00 -19.28 6.54
C GLU A 643 -22.92 -19.23 5.31
N GLU A 644 -22.63 -20.04 4.27
CA GLU A 644 -23.44 -20.12 3.05
C GLU A 644 -24.77 -20.89 3.21
N SER A 645 -24.79 -21.85 4.13
CA SER A 645 -25.98 -22.68 4.40
C SER A 645 -27.03 -21.92 5.22
N VAL A 646 -26.62 -20.92 6.01
CA VAL A 646 -27.50 -20.24 6.97
C VAL A 646 -27.37 -18.70 6.87
N PRO A 647 -28.00 -18.06 5.86
CA PRO A 647 -27.82 -16.63 5.56
C PRO A 647 -28.20 -15.66 6.68
N ARG A 648 -29.00 -16.09 7.67
CA ARG A 648 -29.45 -15.26 8.80
C ARG A 648 -28.63 -15.43 10.09
N PHE A 649 -27.56 -16.23 10.06
CA PHE A 649 -26.72 -16.53 11.23
C PHE A 649 -25.47 -15.64 11.39
N GLY A 650 -25.43 -14.44 10.77
CA GLY A 650 -24.37 -13.44 11.03
C GLY A 650 -24.21 -13.03 12.52
N LEU A 651 -25.14 -13.45 13.38
CA LEU A 651 -25.11 -13.34 14.84
C LEU A 651 -24.26 -14.42 15.54
N TRP A 652 -23.94 -15.54 14.90
CA TRP A 652 -23.14 -16.61 15.51
C TRP A 652 -21.69 -16.18 15.73
N ARG A 653 -21.07 -15.46 14.77
CA ARG A 653 -19.77 -14.78 14.96
C ARG A 653 -19.78 -13.70 16.06
N ARG A 654 -20.95 -13.21 16.50
CA ARG A 654 -21.07 -12.22 17.57
C ARG A 654 -21.31 -12.84 18.94
N ARG A 655 -21.66 -14.14 19.03
CA ARG A 655 -22.02 -14.80 20.29
C ARG A 655 -21.14 -16.01 20.65
N LEU A 656 -20.54 -16.69 19.67
CA LEU A 656 -19.37 -17.55 19.91
C LEU A 656 -18.11 -16.75 19.97
#